data_AF-A0A9X9WQB1-F1
#
_entry.id   AF-A0A9X9WQB1-F1
#
_cell.length_a   1.000
_cell.length_b   1.000
_cell.length_c   1.000
_cell.angle_alpha   90.00
_cell.angle_beta   90.00
_cell.angle_gamma   90.00
#
_symmetry.space_group_name_H-M   'P 1'
#
loop_
_entity.id
_entity.type
_entity.pdbx_description
1 polymer ?
#
loop_
_entity_poly.entity_id
_entity_poly.type
_entity_poly.pdbx_seq_one_letter_code
_entity_poly.pdbx_strand_id
1 'polypeptide(L)'
;MTPEAAALRALEALPHAMLVVDGADRLVLANAAFWRDAGAEANRFPPGTALANVFRLMAFRGLLGPGEPSALAAEALAQDRTRPSRRNQRNADGSRLHDVAIVPLADGGFAMLLIDITAFHRAEAAARERATLLERALTGQRGGIALFDEAQRLVLHNPAYRRHSGANPEVLAGNPTLQQVLQALDAAGEFLTARDREHLREGLAADRRAPRSAQRQRADGSVVRYVSTPQPEGGFLIESEDITDLSRAEDEARRRAAILDGVLEALPQGVCVWGPDSRVTMFNAAYARLMEGAPLQVGDTLWDVIRRRAEAGEYGAGEAEAIYAREMARDLSQPQARRRLRANGTALDVRTAPLPDGGHISVVTDITELWRAEEEARQRASLLETAMASMRHGLVVFGPDHRVLVANELAARLAGHEPHEVWPGRSIEDLIRSQHAHGGLGPEPEATRIVEAALALDRSKPHRSVRATPDGRVVEVASDPTPDGGFIITHVDITAVARAEAEAQARATILQVMLENMRHGICLFDAEGRIVAANALAARMTDLPPDALRPGRHILDLREEQIRAGAYGPPEEARRVLGTRWDNPLRAPDRYVRRRPDGRIIEVTTDHTPDGGYVRTYNDVTEDRRIRDELESARSAAEAASAAKSRFLATMSHELRTPLSAVIGFAEALLTDPAPEEVGEYATAVRDAGRQLLSLIDDILDVASAGGPAAPAAATPVDAAALAAEV
;
A
#
# COMPACT_ATOMS: atom_id res chain seq x y z
N MET A 1 -124.27 -7.42 64.23
CA MET A 1 -122.95 -7.15 64.82
C MET A 1 -122.96 -5.70 65.24
N THR A 2 -122.73 -5.40 66.52
CA THR A 2 -122.72 -4.00 67.00
C THR A 2 -121.49 -3.27 66.44
N PRO A 3 -121.53 -1.93 66.27
CA PRO A 3 -120.39 -1.14 65.83
C PRO A 3 -119.12 -1.39 66.66
N GLU A 4 -119.28 -1.63 67.97
CA GLU A 4 -118.20 -1.99 68.89
C GLU A 4 -117.54 -3.34 68.53
N ALA A 5 -118.33 -4.36 68.20
CA ALA A 5 -117.79 -5.66 67.79
C ALA A 5 -117.05 -5.59 66.43
N ALA A 6 -117.45 -4.67 65.55
CA ALA A 6 -116.75 -4.40 64.30
C ALA A 6 -115.40 -3.70 64.53
N ALA A 7 -115.38 -2.68 65.38
CA ALA A 7 -114.16 -1.95 65.75
C ALA A 7 -113.15 -2.88 66.45
N LEU A 8 -113.62 -3.71 67.38
CA LEU A 8 -112.79 -4.69 68.08
C LEU A 8 -112.12 -5.66 67.11
N ARG A 9 -112.87 -6.19 66.13
CA ARG A 9 -112.32 -7.06 65.08
C ARG A 9 -111.29 -6.35 64.20
N ALA A 10 -111.51 -5.07 63.89
CA ALA A 10 -110.56 -4.29 63.09
C ALA A 10 -109.24 -4.07 63.83
N LEU A 11 -109.29 -3.73 65.12
CA LEU A 11 -108.10 -3.56 65.96
C LEU A 11 -107.33 -4.87 66.16
N GLU A 12 -108.05 -5.99 66.27
CA GLU A 12 -107.46 -7.34 66.37
C GLU A 12 -106.75 -7.77 65.08
N ALA A 13 -107.27 -7.35 63.92
CA ALA A 13 -106.71 -7.66 62.61
C ALA A 13 -105.50 -6.77 62.22
N LEU A 14 -105.21 -5.70 62.98
CA LEU A 14 -104.07 -4.84 62.68
C LEU A 14 -102.76 -5.63 62.78
N PRO A 15 -101.86 -5.50 61.77
CA PRO A 15 -100.59 -6.22 61.77
C PRO A 15 -99.59 -5.65 62.78
N HIS A 16 -99.85 -4.46 63.32
CA HIS A 16 -99.00 -3.78 64.28
C HIS A 16 -99.47 -4.02 65.71
N ALA A 17 -98.51 -4.19 66.62
CA ALA A 17 -98.78 -4.37 68.04
C ALA A 17 -99.44 -3.12 68.62
N MET A 18 -100.60 -3.30 69.24
CA MET A 18 -101.36 -2.20 69.82
C MET A 18 -101.92 -2.58 71.20
N LEU A 19 -101.81 -1.63 72.13
CA LEU A 19 -102.30 -1.68 73.49
C LEU A 19 -103.20 -0.46 73.74
N VAL A 20 -104.33 -0.64 74.43
CA VAL A 20 -105.23 0.43 74.87
C VAL A 20 -105.44 0.30 76.38
N VAL A 21 -105.29 1.41 77.09
CA VAL A 21 -105.38 1.51 78.55
C VAL A 21 -106.39 2.59 78.91
N ASP A 22 -107.20 2.38 79.95
CA ASP A 22 -108.15 3.37 80.47
C ASP A 22 -107.47 4.43 81.37
N GLY A 23 -108.23 5.44 81.77
CA GLY A 23 -107.75 6.51 82.66
C GLY A 23 -107.43 6.08 84.09
N ALA A 24 -107.64 4.81 84.46
CA ALA A 24 -107.27 4.23 85.74
C ALA A 24 -106.02 3.33 85.63
N ASP A 25 -105.25 3.44 84.54
CA ASP A 25 -104.09 2.63 84.22
C ASP A 25 -104.41 1.12 84.17
N ARG A 26 -105.57 0.75 83.62
CA ARG A 26 -105.94 -0.64 83.40
C ARG A 26 -106.03 -0.96 81.92
N LEU A 27 -105.51 -2.13 81.58
CA LEU A 27 -105.57 -2.69 80.23
C LEU A 27 -107.02 -2.83 79.78
N VAL A 28 -107.41 -2.12 78.73
CA VAL A 28 -108.72 -2.29 78.07
C VAL A 28 -108.60 -3.33 76.97
N LEU A 29 -107.56 -3.20 76.14
CA LEU A 29 -107.36 -4.05 74.97
C LEU A 29 -105.89 -4.19 74.63
N ALA A 30 -105.49 -5.37 74.21
CA ALA A 30 -104.24 -5.61 73.51
C ALA A 30 -104.53 -6.57 72.37
N ASN A 31 -104.12 -6.21 71.15
CA ASN A 31 -104.38 -7.04 69.99
C ASN A 31 -103.43 -8.25 69.90
N ALA A 32 -103.78 -9.25 69.08
CA ALA A 32 -102.95 -10.42 68.83
C ALA A 32 -101.49 -10.07 68.43
N ALA A 33 -101.28 -8.99 67.68
CA ALA A 33 -99.93 -8.56 67.31
C ALA A 33 -99.10 -8.14 68.53
N PHE A 34 -99.69 -7.39 69.48
CA PHE A 34 -99.03 -7.02 70.73
C PHE A 34 -98.65 -8.24 71.56
N TRP A 35 -99.56 -9.20 71.70
CA TRP A 35 -99.29 -10.42 72.46
C TRP A 35 -98.25 -11.31 71.81
N ARG A 36 -98.23 -11.36 70.48
CA ARG A 36 -97.19 -12.07 69.71
C ARG A 36 -95.81 -11.44 69.94
N ASP A 37 -95.71 -10.11 69.89
CA ASP A 37 -94.46 -9.40 70.11
C ASP A 37 -94.01 -9.45 71.58
N ALA A 38 -94.95 -9.39 72.52
CA ALA A 38 -94.68 -9.60 73.95
C ALA A 38 -94.45 -11.08 74.32
N GLY A 39 -94.65 -12.02 73.39
CA GLY A 39 -94.49 -13.45 73.63
C GLY A 39 -95.36 -13.99 74.77
N ALA A 40 -96.56 -13.44 74.96
CA ALA A 40 -97.48 -13.80 76.04
C ALA A 40 -98.87 -14.12 75.49
N GLU A 41 -99.64 -14.92 76.23
CA GLU A 41 -101.01 -15.27 75.85
C GLU A 41 -102.00 -14.27 76.46
N ALA A 42 -102.94 -13.78 75.66
CA ALA A 42 -103.96 -12.80 76.07
C ALA A 42 -104.72 -13.22 77.34
N ASN A 43 -104.98 -14.52 77.52
CA ASN A 43 -105.72 -15.05 78.66
C ASN A 43 -105.04 -14.84 80.03
N ARG A 44 -103.72 -14.62 80.07
CA ARG A 44 -102.98 -14.37 81.33
C ARG A 44 -103.10 -12.92 81.82
N PHE A 45 -103.54 -12.01 80.96
CA PHE A 45 -103.68 -10.59 81.25
C PHE A 45 -105.05 -10.11 80.75
N PRO A 46 -106.14 -10.52 81.43
CA PRO A 46 -107.48 -10.15 81.01
C PRO A 46 -107.68 -8.62 81.08
N PRO A 47 -108.66 -8.07 80.34
CA PRO A 47 -109.07 -6.68 80.48
C PRO A 47 -109.31 -6.32 81.97
N GLY A 48 -108.85 -5.14 82.38
CA GLY A 48 -108.80 -4.69 83.78
C GLY A 48 -107.46 -4.91 84.50
N THR A 49 -106.51 -5.62 83.87
CA THR A 49 -105.17 -5.83 84.41
C THR A 49 -104.42 -4.50 84.55
N ALA A 50 -103.78 -4.25 85.70
CA ALA A 50 -103.00 -3.03 85.91
C ALA A 50 -101.84 -2.92 84.90
N LEU A 51 -101.70 -1.74 84.30
CA LEU A 51 -100.68 -1.40 83.30
C LEU A 51 -99.25 -1.70 83.81
N ALA A 52 -99.01 -1.53 85.12
CA ALA A 52 -97.75 -1.89 85.75
C ALA A 52 -97.33 -3.35 85.50
N ASN A 53 -98.29 -4.27 85.46
CA ASN A 53 -98.01 -5.69 85.17
C ASN A 53 -97.70 -5.91 83.68
N VAL A 54 -98.36 -5.16 82.79
CA VAL A 54 -98.10 -5.21 81.35
C VAL A 54 -96.72 -4.67 81.02
N PHE A 55 -96.30 -3.53 81.62
CA PHE A 55 -94.94 -3.02 81.42
C PHE A 55 -93.87 -3.88 82.08
N ARG A 56 -94.13 -4.52 83.22
CA ARG A 56 -93.21 -5.53 83.78
C ARG A 56 -93.00 -6.70 82.82
N LEU A 57 -94.07 -7.18 82.18
CA LEU A 57 -93.96 -8.20 81.14
C LEU A 57 -93.13 -7.68 79.95
N MET A 58 -93.44 -6.49 79.43
CA MET A 58 -92.68 -5.91 78.32
C MET A 58 -91.19 -5.72 78.66
N ALA A 59 -90.89 -5.27 79.88
CA ALA A 59 -89.53 -5.11 80.38
C ALA A 59 -88.81 -6.47 80.50
N PHE A 60 -89.46 -7.48 81.09
CA PHE A 60 -88.91 -8.83 81.23
C PHE A 60 -88.64 -9.48 79.87
N ARG A 61 -89.50 -9.20 78.89
CA ARG A 61 -89.35 -9.68 77.51
C ARG A 61 -88.41 -8.82 76.68
N GLY A 62 -87.80 -7.80 77.29
CA GLY A 62 -86.82 -6.93 76.65
C GLY A 62 -87.42 -5.97 75.62
N LEU A 63 -88.73 -5.81 75.54
CA LEU A 63 -89.37 -4.88 74.59
C LEU A 63 -89.12 -3.41 74.93
N LEU A 64 -88.82 -3.10 76.19
CA LEU A 64 -88.51 -1.75 76.65
C LEU A 64 -87.03 -1.36 76.53
N GLY A 65 -86.20 -2.20 75.90
CA GLY A 65 -84.78 -1.97 75.72
C GLY A 65 -83.89 -2.59 76.80
N PRO A 66 -82.57 -2.35 76.75
CA PRO A 66 -81.62 -2.95 77.68
C PRO A 66 -81.66 -2.26 79.05
N GLY A 67 -81.69 -3.05 80.13
CA GLY A 67 -81.70 -2.55 81.50
C GLY A 67 -82.39 -3.49 82.48
N GLU A 68 -82.38 -3.14 83.76
CA GLU A 68 -83.08 -3.89 84.81
C GLU A 68 -84.61 -3.82 84.60
N PRO A 69 -85.33 -4.95 84.43
CA PRO A 69 -86.75 -4.95 84.06
C PRO A 69 -87.65 -4.15 85.01
N SER A 70 -87.35 -4.17 86.31
CA SER A 70 -88.11 -3.41 87.31
C SER A 70 -87.92 -1.91 87.16
N ALA A 71 -86.71 -1.45 86.83
CA ALA A 71 -86.41 -0.04 86.59
C ALA A 71 -87.03 0.43 85.27
N LEU A 72 -86.91 -0.36 84.20
CA LEU A 72 -87.51 -0.05 82.90
C LEU A 72 -89.05 0.01 82.97
N ALA A 73 -89.68 -0.89 83.72
CA ALA A 73 -91.12 -0.85 83.93
C ALA A 73 -91.55 0.39 84.74
N ALA A 74 -90.77 0.79 85.75
CA ALA A 74 -91.02 2.01 86.53
C ALA A 74 -90.83 3.28 85.69
N GLU A 75 -89.76 3.33 84.88
CA GLU A 75 -89.49 4.44 83.96
C GLU A 75 -90.56 4.53 82.88
N ALA A 76 -90.99 3.39 82.32
CA ALA A 76 -92.13 3.35 81.44
C ALA A 76 -93.34 3.95 82.16
N LEU A 77 -93.75 3.44 83.33
CA LEU A 77 -94.90 3.97 84.08
C LEU A 77 -94.82 5.48 84.34
N ALA A 78 -93.63 6.02 84.65
CA ALA A 78 -93.43 7.44 84.93
C ALA A 78 -93.55 8.37 83.70
N GLN A 79 -93.63 7.82 82.49
CA GLN A 79 -93.76 8.64 81.27
C GLN A 79 -95.07 9.42 81.25
N ASP A 80 -94.97 10.70 80.86
CA ASP A 80 -96.14 11.53 80.59
C ASP A 80 -96.85 11.00 79.32
N ARG A 81 -98.10 10.59 79.50
CA ARG A 81 -98.97 10.06 78.44
C ARG A 81 -100.14 10.97 78.12
N THR A 82 -100.17 12.16 78.72
CA THR A 82 -101.23 13.15 78.48
C THR A 82 -101.10 13.82 77.10
N ARG A 83 -99.97 13.61 76.40
CA ARG A 83 -99.69 14.17 75.07
C ARG A 83 -99.25 13.07 74.09
N PRO A 84 -99.57 13.22 72.79
CA PRO A 84 -99.05 12.31 71.77
C PRO A 84 -97.52 12.31 71.78
N SER A 85 -96.90 11.13 71.74
CA SER A 85 -95.45 10.98 71.63
C SER A 85 -95.09 9.85 70.68
N ARG A 86 -93.93 9.97 70.02
CA ARG A 86 -93.40 8.96 69.11
C ARG A 86 -91.89 8.86 69.29
N ARG A 87 -91.37 7.64 69.40
CA ARG A 87 -89.93 7.41 69.56
C ARG A 87 -89.51 6.04 69.03
N ASN A 88 -88.26 5.95 68.61
CA ASN A 88 -87.67 4.66 68.29
C ASN A 88 -87.12 4.00 69.56
N GLN A 89 -87.47 2.74 69.77
CA GLN A 89 -87.06 1.92 70.90
C GLN A 89 -86.48 0.61 70.39
N ARG A 90 -85.24 0.32 70.79
CA ARG A 90 -84.64 -0.99 70.55
C ARG A 90 -85.11 -1.95 71.63
N ASN A 91 -85.27 -3.22 71.28
CA ASN A 91 -85.36 -4.27 72.29
C ASN A 91 -83.99 -4.52 72.96
N ALA A 92 -84.00 -5.28 74.05
CA ALA A 92 -82.82 -5.49 74.91
C ALA A 92 -81.63 -6.17 74.22
N ASP A 93 -81.89 -7.09 73.28
CA ASP A 93 -80.87 -7.76 72.48
C ASP A 93 -80.45 -6.94 71.23
N GLY A 94 -81.07 -5.78 71.00
CA GLY A 94 -80.83 -4.89 69.86
C GLY A 94 -81.27 -5.45 68.50
N SER A 95 -81.94 -6.62 68.47
CA SER A 95 -82.30 -7.33 67.25
C SER A 95 -83.45 -6.68 66.48
N ARG A 96 -84.35 -5.98 67.19
CA ARG A 96 -85.50 -5.25 66.64
C ARG A 96 -85.50 -3.78 67.06
N LEU A 97 -85.83 -2.92 66.11
CA LEU A 97 -86.08 -1.51 66.31
C LEU A 97 -87.56 -1.25 66.11
N HIS A 98 -88.26 -0.86 67.18
CA HIS A 98 -89.67 -0.50 67.13
C HIS A 98 -89.83 1.01 67.12
N ASP A 99 -90.74 1.52 66.32
CA ASP A 99 -91.29 2.85 66.45
C ASP A 99 -92.50 2.77 67.38
N VAL A 100 -92.39 3.40 68.54
CA VAL A 100 -93.38 3.38 69.62
C VAL A 100 -94.11 4.70 69.61
N ALA A 101 -95.39 4.67 69.30
CA ALA A 101 -96.29 5.82 69.31
C ALA A 101 -97.30 5.69 70.44
N ILE A 102 -97.42 6.72 71.27
CA ILE A 102 -98.44 6.82 72.32
C ILE A 102 -99.40 7.94 71.95
N VAL A 103 -100.69 7.67 72.02
CA VAL A 103 -101.79 8.58 71.67
C VAL A 103 -102.78 8.65 72.84
N PRO A 104 -102.94 9.80 73.52
CA PRO A 104 -103.92 9.96 74.61
C PRO A 104 -105.36 9.83 74.11
N LEU A 105 -106.23 9.30 74.95
CA LEU A 105 -107.67 9.12 74.71
C LEU A 105 -108.49 10.10 75.56
N ALA A 106 -109.73 10.36 75.14
CA ALA A 106 -110.60 11.37 75.73
C ALA A 106 -111.07 11.06 77.17
N ASP A 107 -111.04 9.79 77.56
CA ASP A 107 -111.39 9.27 78.89
C ASP A 107 -110.22 9.33 79.90
N GLY A 108 -109.10 9.95 79.51
CA GLY A 108 -107.87 10.00 80.29
C GLY A 108 -106.96 8.78 80.11
N GLY A 109 -107.39 7.78 79.32
CA GLY A 109 -106.56 6.65 78.91
C GLY A 109 -105.60 6.96 77.77
N PHE A 110 -104.96 5.94 77.19
CA PHE A 110 -104.11 6.09 76.01
C PHE A 110 -104.05 4.80 75.15
N ALA A 111 -103.77 4.96 73.86
CA ALA A 111 -103.40 3.88 72.95
C ALA A 111 -101.89 3.93 72.68
N MET A 112 -101.23 2.77 72.66
CA MET A 112 -99.83 2.62 72.33
C MET A 112 -99.69 1.66 71.14
N LEU A 113 -99.00 2.11 70.09
CA LEU A 113 -98.64 1.32 68.91
C LEU A 113 -97.14 1.04 68.92
N LEU A 114 -96.77 -0.18 68.56
CA LEU A 114 -95.39 -0.62 68.36
C LEU A 114 -95.27 -1.14 66.92
N ILE A 115 -94.44 -0.49 66.10
CA ILE A 115 -94.20 -0.84 64.69
C ILE A 115 -92.75 -1.29 64.52
N ASP A 116 -92.49 -2.53 64.11
CA ASP A 116 -91.12 -2.98 63.78
C ASP A 116 -90.62 -2.31 62.48
N ILE A 117 -89.58 -1.50 62.58
CA ILE A 117 -88.93 -0.76 61.47
C ILE A 117 -87.53 -1.28 61.15
N THR A 118 -87.17 -2.47 61.62
CA THR A 118 -85.81 -3.03 61.51
C THR A 118 -85.38 -3.26 60.06
N ALA A 119 -86.25 -3.86 59.25
CA ALA A 119 -85.92 -4.21 57.86
C ALA A 119 -85.64 -2.96 57.00
N PHE A 120 -86.42 -1.90 57.21
CA PHE A 120 -86.26 -0.63 56.50
C PHE A 120 -84.91 0.03 56.82
N HIS A 121 -84.58 0.17 58.11
CA HIS A 121 -83.29 0.77 58.52
C HIS A 121 -82.07 -0.04 58.08
N ARG A 122 -82.16 -1.39 58.05
CA ARG A 122 -81.06 -2.23 57.55
C ARG A 122 -80.84 -2.04 56.04
N ALA A 123 -81.91 -1.93 55.26
CA ALA A 123 -81.81 -1.70 53.82
C ALA A 123 -81.19 -0.33 53.50
N GLU A 124 -81.59 0.71 54.22
CA GLU A 124 -81.03 2.06 54.08
C GLU A 124 -79.53 2.10 54.45
N ALA A 125 -79.15 1.48 55.57
CA ALA A 125 -77.76 1.40 56.00
C ALA A 125 -76.88 0.64 54.97
N ALA A 126 -77.37 -0.50 54.46
CA ALA A 126 -76.65 -1.28 53.44
C ALA A 126 -76.49 -0.50 52.13
N ALA A 127 -77.49 0.28 51.71
CA ALA A 127 -77.39 1.14 50.54
C ALA A 127 -76.34 2.24 50.73
N ARG A 128 -76.30 2.89 51.90
CA ARG A 128 -75.33 3.92 52.24
C ARG A 128 -73.90 3.40 52.31
N GLU A 129 -73.72 2.19 52.84
CA GLU A 129 -72.43 1.50 52.85
C GLU A 129 -71.95 1.19 51.43
N ARG A 130 -72.81 0.62 50.57
CA ARG A 130 -72.47 0.35 49.17
C ARG A 130 -72.10 1.61 48.39
N ALA A 131 -72.83 2.71 48.58
CA ALA A 131 -72.51 4.00 47.95
C ALA A 131 -71.11 4.51 48.38
N THR A 132 -70.81 4.42 49.68
CA THR A 132 -69.50 4.80 50.23
C THR A 132 -68.36 3.92 49.68
N LEU A 133 -68.61 2.61 49.51
CA LEU A 133 -67.64 1.68 48.92
C LEU A 133 -67.37 2.01 47.44
N LEU A 134 -68.40 2.28 46.65
CA LEU A 134 -68.26 2.67 45.24
C LEU A 134 -67.47 3.98 45.09
N GLU A 135 -67.77 4.99 45.93
CA GLU A 135 -67.05 6.27 45.92
C GLU A 135 -65.57 6.09 46.25
N ARG A 136 -65.24 5.26 47.26
CA ARG A 136 -63.85 4.92 47.60
C ARG A 136 -63.15 4.15 46.49
N ALA A 137 -63.81 3.19 45.86
CA ALA A 137 -63.25 2.40 44.76
C ALA A 137 -62.91 3.29 43.55
N LEU A 138 -63.81 4.19 43.17
CA LEU A 138 -63.58 5.15 42.07
C LEU A 138 -62.50 6.17 42.40
N THR A 139 -62.42 6.62 43.65
CA THR A 139 -61.41 7.58 44.11
C THR A 139 -60.00 7.00 44.10
N GLY A 140 -59.84 5.73 44.47
CA GLY A 140 -58.55 5.03 44.49
C GLY A 140 -58.05 4.58 43.11
N GLN A 141 -58.88 4.67 42.08
CA GLN A 141 -58.52 4.20 40.74
C GLN A 141 -57.51 5.14 40.06
N ARG A 142 -56.51 4.54 39.42
CA ARG A 142 -55.51 5.27 38.63
C ARG A 142 -56.05 5.72 37.27
N GLY A 143 -56.83 4.87 36.61
CA GLY A 143 -57.55 5.22 35.39
C GLY A 143 -58.67 6.21 35.67
N GLY A 144 -58.82 7.20 34.81
CA GLY A 144 -59.88 8.18 34.91
C GLY A 144 -61.17 7.68 34.26
N ILE A 145 -62.27 7.73 35.00
CA ILE A 145 -63.61 7.33 34.56
C ILE A 145 -64.51 8.55 34.52
N ALA A 146 -65.25 8.71 33.43
CA ALA A 146 -66.36 9.64 33.30
C ALA A 146 -67.54 8.98 32.57
N LEU A 147 -68.74 9.06 33.15
CA LEU A 147 -69.97 8.53 32.57
C LEU A 147 -70.86 9.69 32.14
N PHE A 148 -71.28 9.66 30.87
CA PHE A 148 -72.24 10.59 30.31
C PHE A 148 -73.57 9.89 30.03
N ASP A 149 -74.68 10.55 30.32
CA ASP A 149 -76.03 10.05 30.01
C ASP A 149 -76.37 10.19 28.50
N GLU A 150 -77.59 9.80 28.12
CA GLU A 150 -78.09 9.92 26.75
C GLU A 150 -78.16 11.37 26.25
N ALA A 151 -78.38 12.34 27.14
CA ALA A 151 -78.32 13.77 26.86
C ALA A 151 -76.87 14.33 26.86
N GLN A 152 -75.87 13.44 26.94
CA GLN A 152 -74.45 13.74 27.02
C GLN A 152 -74.07 14.62 28.23
N ARG A 153 -74.82 14.55 29.32
CA ARG A 153 -74.47 15.22 30.59
C ARG A 153 -73.61 14.32 31.43
N LEU A 154 -72.58 14.90 32.05
CA LEU A 154 -71.70 14.19 32.96
C LEU A 154 -72.48 13.80 34.23
N VAL A 155 -72.65 12.49 34.44
CA VAL A 155 -73.37 11.92 35.60
C VAL A 155 -72.39 11.51 36.70
N LEU A 156 -71.23 11.00 36.30
CA LEU A 156 -70.23 10.49 37.23
C LEU A 156 -68.85 10.75 36.68
N HIS A 157 -67.93 11.16 37.54
CA HIS A 157 -66.51 11.19 37.22
C HIS A 157 -65.68 10.89 38.46
N ASN A 158 -64.47 10.36 38.26
CA ASN A 158 -63.52 10.18 39.35
C ASN A 158 -62.40 11.24 39.34
N PRO A 159 -61.59 11.34 40.41
CA PRO A 159 -60.49 12.30 40.49
C PRO A 159 -59.40 12.09 39.42
N ALA A 160 -59.19 10.85 38.97
CA ALA A 160 -58.23 10.56 37.92
C ALA A 160 -58.66 11.15 36.57
N TYR A 161 -59.94 11.06 36.19
CA TYR A 161 -60.45 11.69 34.97
C TYR A 161 -60.25 13.19 34.98
N ARG A 162 -60.44 13.84 36.13
CA ARG A 162 -60.18 15.27 36.29
C ARG A 162 -58.72 15.63 36.04
N ARG A 163 -57.78 14.86 36.60
CA ARG A 163 -56.34 15.06 36.35
C ARG A 163 -55.98 14.81 34.90
N HIS A 164 -56.43 13.69 34.33
CA HIS A 164 -56.13 13.30 32.96
C HIS A 164 -56.72 14.28 31.93
N SER A 165 -57.97 14.70 32.13
CA SER A 165 -58.63 15.66 31.23
C SER A 165 -58.04 17.06 31.30
N GLY A 166 -57.49 17.48 32.45
CA GLY A 166 -57.11 18.87 32.67
C GLY A 166 -58.31 19.82 32.87
N ALA A 167 -59.52 19.27 32.98
CA ALA A 167 -60.73 20.06 33.13
C ALA A 167 -60.80 20.74 34.50
N ASN A 168 -61.27 21.99 34.52
CA ASN A 168 -61.46 22.75 35.74
C ASN A 168 -62.45 22.00 36.67
N PRO A 169 -62.09 21.74 37.95
CA PRO A 169 -62.97 21.09 38.93
C PRO A 169 -64.36 21.71 39.03
N GLU A 170 -64.47 23.03 38.92
CA GLU A 170 -65.74 23.76 39.03
C GLU A 170 -66.67 23.47 37.84
N VAL A 171 -66.10 23.26 36.66
CA VAL A 171 -66.88 22.94 35.45
C VAL A 171 -67.45 21.52 35.56
N LEU A 172 -66.65 20.56 36.03
CA LEU A 172 -67.10 19.16 36.15
C LEU A 172 -68.16 18.96 37.24
N ALA A 173 -68.15 19.78 38.30
CA ALA A 173 -69.12 19.71 39.39
C ALA A 173 -70.56 20.11 38.98
N GLY A 174 -70.73 20.82 37.86
CA GLY A 174 -72.01 21.37 37.40
C GLY A 174 -72.86 20.45 36.51
N ASN A 175 -72.59 19.14 36.47
CA ASN A 175 -73.19 18.19 35.50
C ASN A 175 -73.19 18.72 34.05
N PRO A 176 -72.03 19.17 33.53
CA PRO A 176 -71.93 19.81 32.22
C PRO A 176 -72.22 18.80 31.11
N THR A 177 -72.66 19.31 29.95
CA THR A 177 -72.67 18.49 28.73
C THR A 177 -71.23 18.23 28.27
N LEU A 178 -71.00 17.13 27.55
CA LEU A 178 -69.70 16.84 26.94
C LEU A 178 -69.19 18.02 26.10
N GLN A 179 -70.09 18.69 25.38
CA GLN A 179 -69.76 19.90 24.62
C GLN A 179 -69.20 21.01 25.52
N GLN A 180 -69.82 21.27 26.68
CA GLN A 180 -69.34 22.26 27.64
C GLN A 180 -67.99 21.87 28.22
N VAL A 181 -67.77 20.58 28.51
CA VAL A 181 -66.46 20.06 28.97
C VAL A 181 -65.39 20.31 27.91
N LEU A 182 -65.65 19.94 26.66
CA LEU A 182 -64.71 20.11 25.54
C LEU A 182 -64.40 21.59 25.25
N GLN A 183 -65.40 22.47 25.33
CA GLN A 183 -65.21 23.93 25.21
C GLN A 183 -64.38 24.50 26.36
N ALA A 184 -64.60 24.05 27.60
CA ALA A 184 -63.80 24.47 28.75
C ALA A 184 -62.34 24.02 28.64
N LEU A 185 -62.09 22.84 28.08
CA LEU A 185 -60.74 22.34 27.81
C LEU A 185 -60.03 23.16 26.72
N ASP A 186 -60.76 23.59 25.69
CA ASP A 186 -60.23 24.48 24.65
C ASP A 186 -59.91 25.87 25.19
N ALA A 187 -60.80 26.44 26.00
CA ALA A 187 -60.56 27.70 26.71
C ALA A 187 -59.36 27.63 27.67
N ALA A 188 -59.09 26.45 28.24
CA ALA A 188 -57.92 26.19 29.10
C ALA A 188 -56.62 25.94 28.32
N GLY A 189 -56.65 25.93 26.97
CA GLY A 189 -55.48 25.72 26.13
C GLY A 189 -54.97 24.28 26.09
N GLU A 190 -55.81 23.30 26.43
CA GLU A 190 -55.44 21.87 26.43
C GLU A 190 -55.37 21.23 25.03
N PHE A 191 -55.74 21.95 23.96
CA PHE A 191 -55.59 21.52 22.56
C PHE A 191 -54.50 22.33 21.85
N LEU A 192 -53.28 21.79 21.87
CA LEU A 192 -52.06 22.49 21.46
C LEU A 192 -51.87 22.54 19.94
N THR A 193 -52.17 21.45 19.24
CA THR A 193 -51.87 21.31 17.80
C THR A 193 -53.11 21.52 16.92
N ALA A 194 -52.88 21.83 15.64
CA ALA A 194 -53.96 21.88 14.64
C ALA A 194 -54.72 20.54 14.56
N ARG A 195 -54.02 19.42 14.75
CA ARG A 195 -54.57 18.06 14.82
C ARG A 195 -55.41 17.84 16.08
N ASP A 196 -55.03 18.42 17.23
CA ASP A 196 -55.83 18.35 18.46
C ASP A 196 -57.15 19.12 18.32
N ARG A 197 -57.12 20.27 17.62
CA ARG A 197 -58.33 21.05 17.32
C ARG A 197 -59.22 20.38 16.27
N GLU A 198 -58.66 19.57 15.38
CA GLU A 198 -59.42 18.72 14.47
C GLU A 198 -60.07 17.55 15.22
N HIS A 199 -59.33 16.85 16.09
CA HIS A 199 -59.90 15.81 16.99
C HIS A 199 -60.98 16.37 17.92
N LEU A 200 -60.88 17.62 18.38
CA LEU A 200 -61.93 18.31 19.13
C LEU A 200 -63.22 18.45 18.30
N ARG A 201 -63.11 18.87 17.03
CA ARG A 201 -64.25 18.98 16.11
C ARG A 201 -64.86 17.62 15.80
N GLU A 202 -64.03 16.61 15.53
CA GLU A 202 -64.48 15.24 15.34
C GLU A 202 -65.14 14.67 16.58
N GLY A 203 -64.59 14.96 17.78
CA GLY A 203 -65.13 14.52 19.06
C GLY A 203 -66.49 15.14 19.41
N LEU A 204 -66.73 16.37 18.96
CA LEU A 204 -68.02 17.09 19.06
C LEU A 204 -69.06 16.60 18.05
N ALA A 205 -68.63 16.14 16.88
CA ALA A 205 -69.50 15.63 15.80
C ALA A 205 -69.63 14.09 15.79
N ALA A 206 -68.91 13.39 16.66
CA ALA A 206 -68.81 11.93 16.64
C ALA A 206 -70.12 11.24 17.02
N ASP A 207 -70.53 10.26 16.19
CA ASP A 207 -71.49 9.24 16.60
C ASP A 207 -70.88 8.40 17.74
N ARG A 208 -71.57 8.38 18.88
CA ARG A 208 -71.14 7.75 20.14
C ARG A 208 -71.69 6.33 20.30
N ARG A 209 -72.34 5.78 19.26
CA ARG A 209 -72.87 4.40 19.24
C ARG A 209 -71.79 3.32 19.04
N ALA A 210 -70.54 3.69 18.76
CA ALA A 210 -69.42 2.76 18.60
C ALA A 210 -68.25 3.13 19.53
N PRO A 211 -67.46 2.14 19.98
CA PRO A 211 -66.24 2.39 20.74
C PRO A 211 -65.25 3.23 19.94
N ARG A 212 -64.58 4.18 20.59
CA ARG A 212 -63.54 5.03 19.99
C ARG A 212 -62.36 5.18 20.92
N SER A 213 -61.16 5.25 20.36
CA SER A 213 -59.93 5.52 21.10
C SER A 213 -59.20 6.71 20.48
N ALA A 214 -58.69 7.61 21.31
CA ALA A 214 -57.88 8.75 20.89
C ALA A 214 -56.75 8.98 21.90
N GLN A 215 -55.62 9.50 21.43
CA GLN A 215 -54.52 9.94 22.28
C GLN A 215 -54.38 11.45 22.17
N ARG A 216 -54.12 12.12 23.29
CA ARG A 216 -53.91 13.56 23.33
C ARG A 216 -52.70 13.90 24.16
N GLN A 217 -51.82 14.73 23.62
CA GLN A 217 -50.75 15.36 24.39
C GLN A 217 -51.29 16.63 25.05
N ARG A 218 -51.10 16.75 26.36
CA ARG A 218 -51.56 17.89 27.16
C ARG A 218 -50.53 19.01 27.19
N ALA A 219 -50.98 20.19 27.61
CA ALA A 219 -50.13 21.38 27.80
C ALA A 219 -48.94 21.14 28.75
N ASP A 220 -49.09 20.25 29.73
CA ASP A 220 -48.03 19.86 30.66
C ASP A 220 -47.04 18.81 30.09
N GLY A 221 -47.24 18.39 28.84
CA GLY A 221 -46.41 17.40 28.14
C GLY A 221 -46.77 15.94 28.42
N SER A 222 -47.78 15.66 29.24
CA SER A 222 -48.31 14.30 29.43
C SER A 222 -49.11 13.82 28.22
N VAL A 223 -49.10 12.51 27.95
CA VAL A 223 -49.86 11.88 26.86
C VAL A 223 -50.93 11.00 27.48
N VAL A 224 -52.20 11.31 27.21
CA VAL A 224 -53.35 10.60 27.77
C VAL A 224 -54.14 9.92 26.66
N ARG A 225 -54.42 8.63 26.84
CA ARG A 225 -55.33 7.86 25.99
C ARG A 225 -56.74 7.92 26.53
N TYR A 226 -57.71 8.27 25.69
CA TYR A 226 -59.14 8.27 25.99
C TYR A 226 -59.86 7.20 25.17
N VAL A 227 -60.61 6.35 25.85
CA VAL A 227 -61.48 5.34 25.22
C VAL A 227 -62.92 5.66 25.57
N SER A 228 -63.75 5.89 24.56
CA SER A 228 -65.19 6.12 24.70
C SER A 228 -65.94 4.86 24.33
N THR A 229 -66.78 4.33 25.22
CA THR A 229 -67.55 3.10 25.03
C THR A 229 -69.04 3.34 25.31
N PRO A 230 -69.95 3.07 24.35
CA PRO A 230 -71.40 3.23 24.56
C PRO A 230 -71.91 2.34 25.69
N GLN A 231 -72.93 2.81 26.43
CA GLN A 231 -73.53 2.05 27.53
C GLN A 231 -74.89 1.43 27.12
N PRO A 232 -75.25 0.25 27.66
CA PRO A 232 -76.50 -0.44 27.32
C PRO A 232 -77.77 0.36 27.61
N GLU A 233 -77.76 1.18 28.67
CA GLU A 233 -78.90 1.97 29.13
C GLU A 233 -78.98 3.37 28.46
N GLY A 234 -78.15 3.62 27.45
CA GLY A 234 -77.98 4.95 26.83
C GLY A 234 -76.77 5.71 27.40
N GLY A 235 -76.25 6.66 26.64
CA GLY A 235 -75.02 7.39 26.99
C GLY A 235 -73.73 6.64 26.69
N PHE A 236 -72.60 7.10 27.25
CA PHE A 236 -71.28 6.51 27.02
C PHE A 236 -70.32 6.73 28.20
N LEU A 237 -69.42 5.77 28.39
CA LEU A 237 -68.33 5.81 29.36
C LEU A 237 -67.05 6.28 28.66
N ILE A 238 -66.35 7.23 29.26
CA ILE A 238 -64.99 7.61 28.89
C ILE A 238 -64.03 7.07 29.95
N GLU A 239 -63.13 6.22 29.51
CA GLU A 239 -61.95 5.80 30.26
C GLU A 239 -60.74 6.61 29.78
N SER A 240 -59.89 7.02 30.72
CA SER A 240 -58.69 7.81 30.43
C SER A 240 -57.49 7.24 31.16
N GLU A 241 -56.37 7.12 30.46
CA GLU A 241 -55.14 6.54 30.99
C GLU A 241 -53.94 7.40 30.60
N ASP A 242 -53.08 7.70 31.56
CA ASP A 242 -51.80 8.35 31.31
C ASP A 242 -50.82 7.31 30.72
N ILE A 243 -50.41 7.53 29.47
CA ILE A 243 -49.48 6.70 28.71
C ILE A 243 -48.18 7.44 28.41
N THR A 244 -47.83 8.48 29.18
CA THR A 244 -46.65 9.33 28.94
C THR A 244 -45.37 8.51 28.86
N ASP A 245 -45.14 7.62 29.82
CA ASP A 245 -43.92 6.80 29.88
C ASP A 245 -43.84 5.83 28.70
N LEU A 246 -44.97 5.24 28.30
CA LEU A 246 -45.05 4.36 27.14
C LEU A 246 -44.78 5.12 25.85
N SER A 247 -45.40 6.27 25.65
CA SER A 247 -45.18 7.13 24.46
C SER A 247 -43.73 7.57 24.37
N ARG A 248 -43.10 7.99 25.48
CA ARG A 248 -41.69 8.38 25.52
C ARG A 248 -40.76 7.22 25.17
N ALA A 249 -41.05 6.02 25.68
CA ALA A 249 -40.25 4.83 25.37
C ALA A 249 -40.36 4.45 23.88
N GLU A 250 -41.56 4.51 23.29
CA GLU A 250 -41.77 4.27 21.87
C GLU A 250 -41.08 5.32 20.99
N ASP A 251 -41.19 6.60 21.33
CA ASP A 251 -40.57 7.69 20.57
C ASP A 251 -39.03 7.62 20.67
N GLU A 252 -38.48 7.31 21.85
CA GLU A 252 -37.04 7.07 22.02
C GLU A 252 -36.58 5.84 21.23
N ALA A 253 -37.34 4.75 21.22
CA ALA A 253 -37.04 3.57 20.40
C ALA A 253 -37.06 3.90 18.91
N ARG A 254 -38.09 4.63 18.43
CA ARG A 254 -38.16 5.12 17.04
C ARG A 254 -37.00 6.05 16.70
N ARG A 255 -36.64 6.96 17.61
CA ARG A 255 -35.50 7.87 17.43
C ARG A 255 -34.18 7.11 17.35
N ARG A 256 -33.95 6.13 18.22
CA ARG A 256 -32.75 5.28 18.18
C ARG A 256 -32.67 4.48 16.88
N ALA A 257 -33.78 3.88 16.44
CA ALA A 257 -33.83 3.18 15.15
C ALA A 257 -33.47 4.12 13.99
N ALA A 258 -34.08 5.32 13.93
CA ALA A 258 -33.77 6.30 12.90
C ALA A 258 -32.31 6.78 12.92
N ILE A 259 -31.71 6.94 14.10
CA ILE A 259 -30.29 7.29 14.23
C ILE A 259 -29.41 6.13 13.72
N LEU A 260 -29.71 4.88 14.09
CA LEU A 260 -28.95 3.72 13.62
C LEU A 260 -29.05 3.55 12.10
N ASP A 261 -30.25 3.69 11.53
CA ASP A 261 -30.47 3.66 10.08
C ASP A 261 -29.69 4.78 9.39
N GLY A 262 -29.76 6.01 9.91
CA GLY A 262 -28.99 7.15 9.39
C GLY A 262 -27.47 6.97 9.47
N VAL A 263 -26.96 6.37 10.55
CA VAL A 263 -25.53 6.02 10.67
C VAL A 263 -25.15 4.98 9.63
N LEU A 264 -25.94 3.91 9.47
CA LEU A 264 -25.67 2.85 8.51
C LEU A 264 -25.71 3.34 7.06
N GLU A 265 -26.60 4.28 6.73
CA GLU A 265 -26.64 4.92 5.41
C GLU A 265 -25.47 5.86 5.14
N ALA A 266 -25.02 6.61 6.16
CA ALA A 266 -23.91 7.55 6.03
C ALA A 266 -22.53 6.88 6.00
N LEU A 267 -22.41 5.63 6.47
CA LEU A 267 -21.15 4.90 6.44
C LEU A 267 -20.73 4.58 4.99
N PRO A 268 -19.52 4.97 4.56
CA PRO A 268 -19.00 4.58 3.25
C PRO A 268 -18.66 3.09 3.18
N GLN A 269 -18.43 2.44 4.33
CA GLN A 269 -18.20 1.00 4.40
C GLN A 269 -19.50 0.21 4.23
N GLY A 270 -19.41 -0.90 3.51
CA GLY A 270 -20.49 -1.86 3.44
C GLY A 270 -20.62 -2.63 4.75
N VAL A 271 -21.78 -2.59 5.39
CA VAL A 271 -22.07 -3.34 6.61
C VAL A 271 -23.14 -4.39 6.31
N CYS A 272 -22.89 -5.63 6.75
CA CYS A 272 -23.85 -6.73 6.72
C CYS A 272 -23.85 -7.45 8.06
N VAL A 273 -25.02 -7.62 8.66
CA VAL A 273 -25.24 -8.31 9.93
C VAL A 273 -25.92 -9.64 9.67
N TRP A 274 -25.40 -10.67 10.31
CA TRP A 274 -25.87 -12.05 10.24
C TRP A 274 -26.38 -12.48 11.60
N GLY A 275 -27.55 -13.10 11.65
CA GLY A 275 -28.12 -13.68 12.87
C GLY A 275 -27.40 -14.96 13.32
N PRO A 276 -27.74 -15.49 14.50
CA PRO A 276 -27.14 -16.71 15.06
C PRO A 276 -27.39 -17.96 14.21
N ASP A 277 -28.42 -17.96 13.36
CA ASP A 277 -28.70 -19.00 12.38
C ASP A 277 -27.94 -18.82 11.04
N SER A 278 -26.97 -17.91 11.02
CA SER A 278 -26.18 -17.54 9.83
C SER A 278 -27.04 -17.04 8.67
N ARG A 279 -28.15 -16.36 8.96
CA ARG A 279 -28.95 -15.65 7.96
C ARG A 279 -28.70 -14.15 7.99
N VAL A 280 -28.82 -13.50 6.83
CA VAL A 280 -28.72 -12.04 6.74
C VAL A 280 -29.88 -11.41 7.51
N THR A 281 -29.56 -10.63 8.54
CA THR A 281 -30.56 -9.85 9.29
C THR A 281 -30.72 -8.47 8.66
N MET A 282 -29.62 -7.85 8.22
CA MET A 282 -29.59 -6.49 7.68
C MET A 282 -28.31 -6.25 6.89
N PHE A 283 -28.37 -5.36 5.90
CA PHE A 283 -27.19 -4.79 5.25
C PHE A 283 -27.49 -3.36 4.78
N ASN A 284 -26.46 -2.51 4.69
CA ASN A 284 -26.61 -1.13 4.22
C ASN A 284 -26.44 -1.01 2.69
N ALA A 285 -26.82 0.15 2.14
CA ALA A 285 -26.71 0.42 0.70
C ALA A 285 -25.25 0.35 0.20
N ALA A 286 -24.27 0.75 1.02
CA ALA A 286 -22.85 0.66 0.66
C ALA A 286 -22.42 -0.80 0.46
N TYR A 287 -22.92 -1.75 1.27
CA TYR A 287 -22.63 -3.17 1.10
C TYR A 287 -23.14 -3.70 -0.23
N ALA A 288 -24.37 -3.32 -0.61
CA ALA A 288 -24.97 -3.71 -1.88
C ALA A 288 -24.18 -3.17 -3.09
N ARG A 289 -23.70 -1.92 -3.01
CA ARG A 289 -22.82 -1.32 -4.06
C ARG A 289 -21.46 -2.03 -4.14
N LEU A 290 -20.79 -2.23 -3.01
CA LEU A 290 -19.46 -2.86 -2.99
C LEU A 290 -19.47 -4.33 -3.42
N MET A 291 -20.60 -5.00 -3.22
CA MET A 291 -20.83 -6.40 -3.61
C MET A 291 -21.72 -6.53 -4.86
N GLU A 292 -21.68 -5.54 -5.76
CA GLU A 292 -22.40 -5.58 -7.04
C GLU A 292 -22.02 -6.83 -7.86
N GLY A 293 -23.02 -7.53 -8.40
CA GLY A 293 -22.87 -8.83 -9.10
C GLY A 293 -23.30 -10.06 -8.29
N ALA A 294 -23.43 -9.94 -6.95
CA ALA A 294 -23.96 -11.01 -6.09
C ALA A 294 -24.99 -10.43 -5.10
N PRO A 295 -26.25 -10.19 -5.54
CA PRO A 295 -27.25 -9.45 -4.77
C PRO A 295 -27.59 -10.16 -3.46
N LEU A 296 -27.64 -9.43 -2.36
CA LEU A 296 -27.96 -9.96 -1.04
C LEU A 296 -29.42 -9.68 -0.69
N GLN A 297 -30.13 -10.64 -0.11
CA GLN A 297 -31.47 -10.44 0.45
C GLN A 297 -31.51 -10.75 1.94
N VAL A 298 -32.36 -10.04 2.68
CA VAL A 298 -32.62 -10.34 4.10
C VAL A 298 -33.23 -11.74 4.19
N GLY A 299 -32.67 -12.59 5.06
CA GLY A 299 -33.02 -14.01 5.20
C GLY A 299 -32.15 -14.99 4.41
N ASP A 300 -31.31 -14.51 3.48
CA ASP A 300 -30.35 -15.37 2.75
C ASP A 300 -29.42 -16.07 3.74
N THR A 301 -29.12 -17.35 3.50
CA THR A 301 -28.14 -18.06 4.31
C THR A 301 -26.73 -17.68 3.89
N LEU A 302 -25.80 -17.64 4.84
CA LEU A 302 -24.38 -17.41 4.56
C LEU A 302 -23.85 -18.41 3.52
N TRP A 303 -24.31 -19.65 3.58
CA TRP A 303 -23.96 -20.73 2.65
C TRP A 303 -24.37 -20.41 1.21
N ASP A 304 -25.62 -20.01 0.99
CA ASP A 304 -26.13 -19.66 -0.34
C ASP A 304 -25.40 -18.47 -0.94
N VAL A 305 -25.07 -17.49 -0.09
CA VAL A 305 -24.36 -16.27 -0.51
C VAL A 305 -22.92 -16.58 -0.90
N ILE A 306 -22.20 -17.41 -0.11
CA ILE A 306 -20.82 -17.79 -0.42
C ILE A 306 -20.76 -18.64 -1.69
N ARG A 307 -21.67 -19.62 -1.85
CA ARG A 307 -21.77 -20.46 -3.05
C ARG A 307 -21.98 -19.62 -4.31
N ARG A 308 -23.00 -18.76 -4.33
CA ARG A 308 -23.30 -17.87 -5.46
C ARG A 308 -22.12 -16.95 -5.80
N ARG A 309 -21.39 -16.47 -4.79
CA ARG A 309 -20.19 -15.65 -4.98
C ARG A 309 -19.02 -16.47 -5.55
N ALA A 310 -18.83 -17.71 -5.10
CA ALA A 310 -17.82 -18.61 -5.64
C ALA A 310 -18.10 -18.93 -7.12
N GLU A 311 -19.36 -19.23 -7.48
CA GLU A 311 -19.79 -19.44 -8.87
C GLU A 311 -19.59 -18.19 -9.74
N ALA A 312 -19.83 -17.00 -9.19
CA ALA A 312 -19.59 -15.72 -9.87
C ALA A 312 -18.10 -15.34 -9.97
N GLY A 313 -17.18 -16.15 -9.42
CA GLY A 313 -15.73 -15.88 -9.47
C GLY A 313 -15.24 -14.79 -8.50
N GLU A 314 -16.05 -14.44 -7.49
CA GLU A 314 -15.76 -13.34 -6.55
C GLU A 314 -14.53 -13.54 -5.67
N TYR A 315 -14.11 -14.80 -5.50
CA TYR A 315 -13.00 -15.18 -4.63
C TYR A 315 -11.71 -15.47 -5.40
N GLY A 316 -11.67 -15.16 -6.71
CA GLY A 316 -10.50 -15.37 -7.56
C GLY A 316 -10.49 -16.72 -8.28
N ALA A 317 -9.34 -17.05 -8.89
CA ALA A 317 -9.18 -18.28 -9.68
C ALA A 317 -9.12 -19.54 -8.79
N GLY A 318 -9.95 -20.53 -9.08
CA GLY A 318 -10.02 -21.82 -8.39
C GLY A 318 -11.37 -22.52 -8.60
N GLU A 319 -11.47 -23.79 -8.20
CA GLU A 319 -12.76 -24.49 -8.21
C GLU A 319 -13.69 -23.91 -7.13
N ALA A 320 -14.94 -23.60 -7.52
CA ALA A 320 -15.92 -22.97 -6.65
C ALA A 320 -16.14 -23.76 -5.35
N GLU A 321 -16.09 -25.09 -5.40
CA GLU A 321 -16.30 -25.94 -4.22
C GLU A 321 -15.13 -25.96 -3.25
N ALA A 322 -13.89 -25.82 -3.74
CA ALA A 322 -12.73 -25.68 -2.88
C ALA A 322 -12.71 -24.30 -2.19
N ILE A 323 -13.16 -23.25 -2.89
CA ILE A 323 -13.34 -21.90 -2.35
C ILE A 323 -14.45 -21.92 -1.29
N TYR A 324 -15.61 -22.49 -1.63
CA TYR A 324 -16.74 -22.66 -0.72
C TYR A 324 -16.29 -23.37 0.56
N ALA A 325 -15.70 -24.57 0.46
CA ALA A 325 -15.23 -25.34 1.62
C ALA A 325 -14.24 -24.56 2.51
N ARG A 326 -13.34 -23.76 1.91
CA ARG A 326 -12.37 -22.94 2.64
C ARG A 326 -13.03 -21.76 3.37
N GLU A 327 -13.98 -21.09 2.73
CA GLU A 327 -14.75 -20.02 3.37
C GLU A 327 -15.62 -20.58 4.51
N MET A 328 -16.11 -21.82 4.34
CA MET A 328 -16.92 -22.52 5.32
C MET A 328 -16.16 -23.08 6.53
N ALA A 329 -14.88 -23.39 6.39
CA ALA A 329 -14.05 -23.86 7.49
C ALA A 329 -13.62 -22.75 8.47
N ARG A 330 -14.08 -21.51 8.26
CA ARG A 330 -13.66 -20.37 9.09
C ARG A 330 -14.39 -20.32 10.43
N ASP A 331 -13.62 -20.08 11.48
CA ASP A 331 -14.14 -19.81 12.80
C ASP A 331 -14.63 -18.36 12.91
N LEU A 332 -15.95 -18.18 12.81
CA LEU A 332 -16.63 -16.88 12.93
C LEU A 332 -16.86 -16.46 14.39
N SER A 333 -16.49 -17.30 15.37
CA SER A 333 -16.53 -16.92 16.79
C SER A 333 -15.40 -15.96 17.18
N GLN A 334 -14.42 -15.76 16.29
CA GLN A 334 -13.30 -14.86 16.48
C GLN A 334 -13.27 -13.75 15.42
N PRO A 335 -12.75 -12.55 15.74
CA PRO A 335 -12.53 -11.51 14.75
C PRO A 335 -11.60 -11.98 13.63
N GLN A 336 -12.02 -11.76 12.37
CA GLN A 336 -11.28 -12.08 11.16
C GLN A 336 -11.07 -10.82 10.34
N ALA A 337 -9.88 -10.65 9.74
CA ALA A 337 -9.60 -9.56 8.80
C ALA A 337 -8.90 -10.11 7.56
N ARG A 338 -9.32 -9.66 6.38
CA ARG A 338 -8.76 -10.14 5.11
C ARG A 338 -8.86 -9.10 4.02
N ARG A 339 -7.78 -8.93 3.27
CA ARG A 339 -7.75 -8.16 2.03
C ARG A 339 -7.87 -9.10 0.85
N ARG A 340 -8.69 -8.76 -0.15
CA ARG A 340 -8.85 -9.53 -1.38
C ARG A 340 -9.06 -8.63 -2.59
N LEU A 341 -8.55 -9.05 -3.74
CA LEU A 341 -8.82 -8.42 -5.02
C LEU A 341 -9.95 -9.18 -5.72
N ARG A 342 -11.03 -8.49 -6.08
CA ARG A 342 -12.14 -9.05 -6.85
C ARG A 342 -11.74 -9.20 -8.32
N ALA A 343 -12.45 -10.06 -9.05
CA ALA A 343 -12.25 -10.25 -10.50
C ALA A 343 -12.47 -8.96 -11.32
N ASN A 344 -13.31 -8.04 -10.83
CA ASN A 344 -13.56 -6.74 -11.45
C ASN A 344 -12.46 -5.69 -11.16
N GLY A 345 -11.40 -6.05 -10.43
CA GLY A 345 -10.29 -5.15 -10.08
C GLY A 345 -10.49 -4.30 -8.82
N THR A 346 -11.61 -4.46 -8.10
CA THR A 346 -11.85 -3.78 -6.83
C THR A 346 -11.14 -4.51 -5.70
N ALA A 347 -10.33 -3.81 -4.89
CA ALA A 347 -9.70 -4.39 -3.70
C ALA A 347 -10.56 -4.12 -2.47
N LEU A 348 -10.88 -5.17 -1.72
CA LEU A 348 -11.73 -5.09 -0.52
C LEU A 348 -10.96 -5.52 0.72
N ASP A 349 -11.12 -4.76 1.81
CA ASP A 349 -10.79 -5.18 3.17
C ASP A 349 -12.07 -5.62 3.88
N VAL A 350 -12.16 -6.91 4.20
CA VAL A 350 -13.32 -7.52 4.84
C VAL A 350 -12.98 -7.89 6.27
N ARG A 351 -13.62 -7.21 7.21
CA ARG A 351 -13.54 -7.50 8.64
C ARG A 351 -14.81 -8.17 9.09
N THR A 352 -14.70 -9.29 9.78
CA THR A 352 -15.83 -10.02 10.36
C THR A 352 -15.62 -10.15 11.86
N ALA A 353 -16.63 -9.84 12.67
CA ALA A 353 -16.57 -9.94 14.13
C ALA A 353 -17.86 -10.56 14.68
N PRO A 354 -17.78 -11.35 15.78
CA PRO A 354 -18.96 -11.91 16.43
C PRO A 354 -19.79 -10.84 17.13
N LEU A 355 -21.11 -11.06 17.20
CA LEU A 355 -22.06 -10.25 17.96
C LEU A 355 -22.50 -10.99 19.24
N PRO A 356 -22.97 -10.27 20.28
CA PRO A 356 -23.35 -10.89 21.57
C PRO A 356 -24.52 -11.89 21.49
N ASP A 357 -25.34 -11.80 20.45
CA ASP A 357 -26.49 -12.68 20.20
C ASP A 357 -26.10 -14.01 19.51
N GLY A 358 -24.81 -14.23 19.26
CA GLY A 358 -24.29 -15.39 18.51
C GLY A 358 -24.26 -15.19 17.00
N GLY A 359 -24.73 -14.04 16.50
CA GLY A 359 -24.56 -13.61 15.13
C GLY A 359 -23.15 -13.07 14.84
N HIS A 360 -22.96 -12.51 13.65
CA HIS A 360 -21.70 -11.84 13.29
C HIS A 360 -21.95 -10.64 12.37
N ILE A 361 -21.07 -9.64 12.45
CA ILE A 361 -21.06 -8.46 11.60
C ILE A 361 -19.90 -8.55 10.61
N SER A 362 -20.16 -8.27 9.34
CA SER A 362 -19.16 -8.14 8.29
C SER A 362 -19.12 -6.71 7.77
N VAL A 363 -17.98 -6.06 7.94
CA VAL A 363 -17.67 -4.74 7.42
C VAL A 363 -16.74 -4.89 6.22
N VAL A 364 -17.14 -4.34 5.08
CA VAL A 364 -16.44 -4.39 3.80
C VAL A 364 -16.03 -2.97 3.43
N THR A 365 -14.74 -2.75 3.26
CA THR A 365 -14.18 -1.44 2.88
C THR A 365 -13.51 -1.56 1.52
N ASP A 366 -13.79 -0.61 0.63
CA ASP A 366 -13.02 -0.47 -0.61
C ASP A 366 -11.64 0.12 -0.29
N ILE A 367 -10.61 -0.63 -0.63
CA ILE A 367 -9.20 -0.24 -0.47
C ILE A 367 -8.49 -0.22 -1.82
N THR A 368 -9.22 -0.07 -2.93
CA THR A 368 -8.65 -0.11 -4.29
C THR A 368 -7.57 0.93 -4.50
N GLU A 369 -7.79 2.17 -4.04
CA GLU A 369 -6.79 3.23 -4.15
C GLU A 369 -5.54 2.93 -3.32
N LEU A 370 -5.73 2.47 -2.08
CA LEU A 370 -4.63 2.07 -1.20
C LEU A 370 -3.85 0.89 -1.80
N TRP A 371 -4.54 -0.12 -2.32
CA TRP A 371 -3.93 -1.28 -2.97
C TRP A 371 -3.10 -0.87 -4.18
N ARG A 372 -3.63 0.01 -5.05
CA ARG A 372 -2.90 0.54 -6.22
C ARG A 372 -1.66 1.32 -5.80
N ALA A 373 -1.76 2.16 -4.77
CA ALA A 373 -0.62 2.91 -4.26
C ALA A 373 0.45 1.99 -3.65
N GLU A 374 0.05 0.98 -2.86
CA GLU A 374 0.96 -0.04 -2.31
C GLU A 374 1.64 -0.84 -3.44
N GLU A 375 0.90 -1.21 -4.48
CA GLU A 375 1.42 -1.94 -5.64
C GLU A 375 2.39 -1.09 -6.46
N GLU A 376 2.04 0.15 -6.77
CA GLU A 376 2.89 1.09 -7.50
C GLU A 376 4.18 1.39 -6.73
N ALA A 377 4.10 1.57 -5.41
CA ALA A 377 5.27 1.73 -4.56
C ALA A 377 6.17 0.48 -4.60
N ARG A 378 5.56 -0.73 -4.56
CA ARG A 378 6.30 -1.99 -4.65
C ARG A 378 6.96 -2.18 -6.02
N GLN A 379 6.25 -1.85 -7.10
CA GLN A 379 6.79 -1.88 -8.46
C GLN A 379 7.94 -0.88 -8.63
N ARG A 380 7.80 0.35 -8.13
CA ARG A 380 8.88 1.35 -8.14
C ARG A 380 10.09 0.89 -7.34
N ALA A 381 9.89 0.32 -6.15
CA ALA A 381 10.98 -0.22 -5.34
C ALA A 381 11.71 -1.37 -6.06
N SER A 382 10.97 -2.33 -6.62
CA SER A 382 11.55 -3.44 -7.38
C SER A 382 12.28 -2.96 -8.65
N LEU A 383 11.75 -1.95 -9.35
CA LEU A 383 12.39 -1.35 -10.52
C LEU A 383 13.69 -0.63 -10.12
N LEU A 384 13.70 0.11 -9.01
CA LEU A 384 14.91 0.75 -8.48
C LEU A 384 15.96 -0.29 -8.06
N GLU A 385 15.58 -1.33 -7.33
CA GLU A 385 16.49 -2.44 -6.97
C GLU A 385 17.08 -3.12 -8.20
N THR A 386 16.23 -3.43 -9.19
CA THR A 386 16.66 -4.06 -10.45
C THR A 386 17.59 -3.14 -11.25
N ALA A 387 17.28 -1.85 -11.33
CA ALA A 387 18.13 -0.86 -11.97
C ALA A 387 19.49 -0.77 -11.27
N MET A 388 19.52 -0.66 -9.94
CA MET A 388 20.74 -0.59 -9.15
C MET A 388 21.60 -1.86 -9.22
N ALA A 389 20.96 -3.04 -9.25
CA ALA A 389 21.64 -4.33 -9.38
C ALA A 389 22.24 -4.55 -10.78
N SER A 390 21.62 -4.00 -11.82
CA SER A 390 22.08 -4.11 -13.21
C SER A 390 23.04 -3.00 -13.65
N MET A 391 23.25 -1.96 -12.82
CA MET A 391 24.23 -0.91 -13.10
C MET A 391 25.65 -1.45 -13.16
N ARG A 392 26.41 -1.02 -14.17
CA ARG A 392 27.85 -1.30 -14.31
C ARG A 392 28.74 -0.35 -13.49
N HIS A 393 28.12 0.53 -12.71
CA HIS A 393 28.79 1.46 -11.81
C HIS A 393 28.48 1.09 -10.37
N GLY A 394 29.50 1.07 -9.52
CA GLY A 394 29.30 0.97 -8.08
C GLY A 394 28.74 2.29 -7.56
N LEU A 395 27.59 2.28 -6.90
CA LEU A 395 26.93 3.46 -6.35
C LEU A 395 26.76 3.32 -4.84
N VAL A 396 27.19 4.33 -4.08
CA VAL A 396 26.87 4.48 -2.66
C VAL A 396 26.34 5.89 -2.41
N VAL A 397 25.16 6.00 -1.82
CA VAL A 397 24.54 7.27 -1.44
C VAL A 397 24.68 7.43 0.07
N PHE A 398 25.19 8.59 0.50
CA PHE A 398 25.33 8.95 1.90
C PHE A 398 24.38 10.09 2.27
N GLY A 399 23.83 10.03 3.48
CA GLY A 399 23.04 11.10 4.07
C GLY A 399 23.92 12.25 4.60
N PRO A 400 23.30 13.35 5.07
CA PRO A 400 24.01 14.48 5.66
C PRO A 400 24.77 14.15 6.95
N ASP A 401 24.46 13.00 7.57
CA ASP A 401 25.14 12.44 8.74
C ASP A 401 26.34 11.54 8.36
N HIS A 402 26.74 11.53 7.09
CA HIS A 402 27.83 10.72 6.53
C HIS A 402 27.61 9.21 6.68
N ARG A 403 26.35 8.77 6.74
CA ARG A 403 25.97 7.35 6.79
C ARG A 403 25.39 6.88 5.48
N VAL A 404 25.66 5.63 5.13
CA VAL A 404 25.11 4.98 3.93
C VAL A 404 23.59 5.00 4.01
N LEU A 405 22.93 5.51 2.99
CA LEU A 405 21.49 5.37 2.78
C LEU A 405 21.21 4.15 1.90
N VAL A 406 21.93 4.05 0.78
CA VAL A 406 21.77 3.00 -0.21
C VAL A 406 23.12 2.69 -0.84
N ALA A 407 23.41 1.41 -1.08
CA ALA A 407 24.57 0.96 -1.84
C ALA A 407 24.18 -0.20 -2.75
N ASN A 408 24.74 -0.27 -3.96
CA ASN A 408 24.66 -1.49 -4.76
C ASN A 408 25.85 -2.43 -4.48
N GLU A 409 25.68 -3.72 -4.76
CA GLU A 409 26.73 -4.70 -4.48
C GLU A 409 28.04 -4.43 -5.24
N LEU A 410 27.94 -3.85 -6.43
CA LEU A 410 29.11 -3.53 -7.24
C LEU A 410 29.98 -2.47 -6.57
N ALA A 411 29.38 -1.49 -5.87
CA ALA A 411 30.12 -0.51 -5.09
C ALA A 411 30.94 -1.16 -3.98
N ALA A 412 30.35 -2.08 -3.22
CA ALA A 412 31.07 -2.81 -2.18
C ALA A 412 32.28 -3.54 -2.76
N ARG A 413 32.08 -4.31 -3.84
CA ARG A 413 33.15 -5.07 -4.51
C ARG A 413 34.26 -4.18 -5.07
N LEU A 414 33.92 -3.09 -5.77
CA LEU A 414 34.92 -2.16 -6.32
C LEU A 414 35.62 -1.35 -5.23
N ALA A 415 34.95 -1.08 -4.11
CA ALA A 415 35.55 -0.52 -2.91
C ALA A 415 36.48 -1.52 -2.20
N GLY A 416 36.43 -2.82 -2.51
CA GLY A 416 37.22 -3.84 -1.81
C GLY A 416 36.58 -4.30 -0.49
N HIS A 417 35.27 -4.14 -0.37
CA HIS A 417 34.44 -4.66 0.71
C HIS A 417 33.63 -5.87 0.26
N GLU A 418 33.28 -6.74 1.20
CA GLU A 418 32.24 -7.72 0.97
C GLU A 418 30.85 -7.05 0.96
N PRO A 419 29.87 -7.52 0.15
CA PRO A 419 28.57 -6.86 0.03
C PRO A 419 27.84 -6.64 1.37
N HIS A 420 27.98 -7.58 2.30
CA HIS A 420 27.36 -7.50 3.63
C HIS A 420 28.03 -6.49 4.57
N GLU A 421 29.22 -5.98 4.23
CA GLU A 421 29.90 -4.95 5.02
C GLU A 421 29.35 -3.55 4.73
N VAL A 422 28.68 -3.33 3.60
CA VAL A 422 28.11 -2.03 3.23
C VAL A 422 26.59 -2.08 3.41
N TRP A 423 26.12 -1.76 4.62
CA TRP A 423 24.69 -1.67 4.93
C TRP A 423 24.24 -0.22 5.15
N PRO A 424 22.93 0.07 5.03
CA PRO A 424 22.36 1.34 5.46
C PRO A 424 22.71 1.65 6.93
N GLY A 425 23.14 2.88 7.22
CA GLY A 425 23.51 3.36 8.55
C GLY A 425 25.00 3.24 8.89
N ARG A 426 25.83 2.53 8.12
CA ARG A 426 27.30 2.49 8.34
C ARG A 426 27.93 3.83 7.96
N SER A 427 28.90 4.31 8.74
CA SER A 427 29.57 5.59 8.44
C SER A 427 30.62 5.43 7.35
N ILE A 428 30.86 6.50 6.56
CA ILE A 428 31.96 6.53 5.59
C ILE A 428 33.34 6.34 6.26
N GLU A 429 33.53 6.86 7.47
CA GLU A 429 34.80 6.71 8.20
C GLU A 429 35.08 5.24 8.53
N ASP A 430 34.06 4.50 8.97
CA ASP A 430 34.18 3.07 9.25
C ASP A 430 34.46 2.26 7.98
N LEU A 431 33.88 2.67 6.85
CA LEU A 431 34.15 2.05 5.54
C LEU A 431 35.60 2.30 5.12
N ILE A 432 36.10 3.54 5.18
CA ILE A 432 37.49 3.87 4.83
C ILE A 432 38.47 3.09 5.73
N ARG A 433 38.23 3.04 7.04
CA ARG A 433 39.09 2.27 7.97
C ARG A 433 39.03 0.77 7.71
N SER A 434 37.85 0.23 7.43
CA SER A 434 37.67 -1.17 7.04
C SER A 434 38.39 -1.48 5.72
N GLN A 435 38.33 -0.59 4.75
CA GLN A 435 39.02 -0.72 3.46
C GLN A 435 40.53 -0.78 3.63
N HIS A 436 41.06 0.07 4.52
CA HIS A 436 42.47 0.06 4.90
C HIS A 436 42.89 -1.22 5.61
N ALA A 437 42.11 -1.68 6.60
CA ALA A 437 42.39 -2.89 7.36
C ALA A 437 42.49 -4.16 6.49
N HIS A 438 41.71 -4.22 5.40
CA HIS A 438 41.73 -5.33 4.44
C HIS A 438 42.77 -5.15 3.31
N GLY A 439 43.62 -4.11 3.38
CA GLY A 439 44.66 -3.86 2.38
C GLY A 439 44.13 -3.35 1.02
N GLY A 440 42.87 -2.90 0.97
CA GLY A 440 42.20 -2.44 -0.26
C GLY A 440 42.74 -1.13 -0.85
N LEU A 441 43.63 -0.45 -0.12
CA LEU A 441 44.21 0.85 -0.48
C LEU A 441 45.69 0.76 -0.91
N GLY A 442 46.22 -0.45 -1.13
CA GLY A 442 47.59 -0.66 -1.60
C GLY A 442 48.61 -0.86 -0.47
N PRO A 443 49.93 -0.86 -0.79
CA PRO A 443 50.99 -1.10 0.19
C PRO A 443 51.29 0.12 1.08
N GLU A 444 51.83 -0.11 2.27
CA GLU A 444 52.37 0.96 3.12
C GLU A 444 53.66 1.54 2.55
N PRO A 445 53.96 2.85 2.75
CA PRO A 445 53.24 3.85 3.56
C PRO A 445 52.16 4.64 2.78
N GLU A 446 51.82 4.21 1.57
CA GLU A 446 50.91 4.95 0.67
C GLU A 446 49.46 4.80 1.09
N ALA A 447 49.06 3.61 1.55
CA ALA A 447 47.72 3.33 2.08
C ALA A 447 47.34 4.26 3.25
N THR A 448 48.23 4.49 4.21
CA THR A 448 48.00 5.41 5.34
C THR A 448 47.73 6.84 4.86
N ARG A 449 48.51 7.34 3.90
CA ARG A 449 48.30 8.69 3.32
C ARG A 449 46.96 8.82 2.61
N ILE A 450 46.51 7.77 1.92
CA ILE A 450 45.20 7.75 1.26
C ILE A 450 44.06 7.80 2.29
N VAL A 451 44.17 7.07 3.40
CA VAL A 451 43.18 7.11 4.49
C VAL A 451 43.07 8.50 5.10
N GLU A 452 44.20 9.10 5.46
CA GLU A 452 44.24 10.44 6.05
C GLU A 452 43.62 11.49 5.11
N ALA A 453 43.96 11.43 3.81
CA ALA A 453 43.38 12.30 2.81
C ALA A 453 41.87 12.07 2.62
N ALA A 454 41.41 10.81 2.64
CA ALA A 454 40.01 10.46 2.45
C ALA A 454 39.11 10.85 3.63
N LEU A 455 39.65 10.80 4.86
CA LEU A 455 38.97 11.23 6.09
C LEU A 455 38.96 12.77 6.22
N ALA A 456 40.00 13.45 5.76
CA ALA A 456 40.08 14.92 5.75
C ALA A 456 39.34 15.57 4.57
N LEU A 457 38.74 14.78 3.68
CA LEU A 457 38.14 15.27 2.45
C LEU A 457 36.88 16.10 2.71
N ASP A 458 36.85 17.32 2.18
CA ASP A 458 35.66 18.18 2.17
C ASP A 458 34.62 17.64 1.18
N ARG A 459 33.62 16.92 1.70
CA ARG A 459 32.55 16.27 0.92
C ARG A 459 31.50 17.24 0.37
N SER A 460 31.58 18.54 0.71
CA SER A 460 30.73 19.57 0.11
C SER A 460 31.14 19.93 -1.32
N LYS A 461 32.30 19.43 -1.79
CA LYS A 461 32.85 19.69 -3.12
C LYS A 461 33.02 18.39 -3.90
N PRO A 462 32.87 18.43 -5.24
CA PRO A 462 33.13 17.28 -6.07
C PRO A 462 34.61 16.89 -5.99
N HIS A 463 34.88 15.60 -5.81
CA HIS A 463 36.23 15.05 -5.78
C HIS A 463 36.32 13.83 -6.69
N ARG A 464 37.44 13.70 -7.42
CA ARG A 464 37.75 12.56 -8.27
C ARG A 464 39.14 12.04 -7.96
N SER A 465 39.27 10.72 -7.94
CA SER A 465 40.55 10.03 -7.76
C SER A 465 40.56 8.76 -8.60
N VAL A 466 41.74 8.37 -9.07
CA VAL A 466 41.96 7.07 -9.71
C VAL A 466 42.86 6.27 -8.80
N ARG A 467 42.46 5.03 -8.51
CA ARG A 467 43.27 4.10 -7.70
C ARG A 467 43.34 2.73 -8.34
N ALA A 468 44.47 2.07 -8.18
CA ALA A 468 44.60 0.65 -8.48
C ALA A 468 44.10 -0.16 -7.30
N THR A 469 43.30 -1.19 -7.56
CA THR A 469 42.89 -2.17 -6.55
C THR A 469 43.91 -3.31 -6.46
N PRO A 470 43.97 -4.05 -5.34
CA PRO A 470 44.93 -5.15 -5.18
C PRO A 470 44.78 -6.27 -6.22
N ASP A 471 43.60 -6.45 -6.80
CA ASP A 471 43.32 -7.42 -7.88
C ASP A 471 43.74 -6.91 -9.28
N GLY A 472 44.39 -5.75 -9.36
CA GLY A 472 44.95 -5.20 -10.59
C GLY A 472 43.96 -4.44 -11.48
N ARG A 473 42.77 -4.10 -10.95
CA ARG A 473 41.84 -3.20 -11.63
C ARG A 473 42.21 -1.74 -11.37
N VAL A 474 41.79 -0.88 -12.27
CA VAL A 474 41.91 0.58 -12.13
C VAL A 474 40.50 1.12 -11.93
N VAL A 475 40.24 1.68 -10.76
CA VAL A 475 38.92 2.19 -10.36
C VAL A 475 38.98 3.71 -10.25
N GLU A 476 38.15 4.40 -11.03
CA GLU A 476 37.84 5.80 -10.81
C GLU A 476 36.81 5.90 -9.68
N VAL A 477 37.10 6.73 -8.68
CA VAL A 477 36.20 7.03 -7.57
C VAL A 477 35.86 8.52 -7.63
N ALA A 478 34.58 8.81 -7.83
CA ALA A 478 34.05 10.17 -7.78
C ALA A 478 33.12 10.33 -6.57
N SER A 479 33.19 11.47 -5.90
CA SER A 479 32.38 11.84 -4.74
C SER A 479 31.72 13.18 -5.04
N ASP A 480 30.40 13.18 -5.25
CA ASP A 480 29.62 14.35 -5.64
C ASP A 480 28.57 14.70 -4.57
N PRO A 481 28.48 15.96 -4.09
CA PRO A 481 27.50 16.37 -3.09
C PRO A 481 26.06 16.34 -3.64
N THR A 482 25.09 16.03 -2.79
CA THR A 482 23.66 16.11 -3.10
C THR A 482 23.03 17.39 -2.54
N PRO A 483 21.92 17.90 -3.12
CA PRO A 483 21.23 19.09 -2.62
C PRO A 483 20.76 18.99 -1.17
N ASP A 484 20.48 17.77 -0.69
CA ASP A 484 19.98 17.49 0.67
C ASP A 484 21.09 17.45 1.74
N GLY A 485 22.33 17.84 1.38
CA GLY A 485 23.48 17.88 2.29
C GLY A 485 24.22 16.54 2.43
N GLY A 486 23.79 15.50 1.72
CA GLY A 486 24.52 14.24 1.59
C GLY A 486 25.52 14.26 0.42
N PHE A 487 26.00 13.08 0.02
CA PHE A 487 26.88 12.93 -1.15
C PHE A 487 26.77 11.52 -1.74
N ILE A 488 27.14 11.38 -3.00
CA ILE A 488 27.13 10.13 -3.76
C ILE A 488 28.57 9.78 -4.10
N ILE A 489 28.98 8.55 -3.80
CA ILE A 489 30.24 7.99 -4.28
C ILE A 489 29.95 7.00 -5.42
N THR A 490 30.55 7.26 -6.58
CA THR A 490 30.54 6.35 -7.72
C THR A 490 31.90 5.70 -7.93
N HIS A 491 31.91 4.39 -8.13
CA HIS A 491 33.07 3.58 -8.47
C HIS A 491 32.93 3.05 -9.90
N VAL A 492 33.89 3.38 -10.75
CA VAL A 492 33.90 2.97 -12.16
C VAL A 492 35.16 2.17 -12.44
N ASP A 493 35.01 0.94 -12.94
CA ASP A 493 36.15 0.17 -13.43
C ASP A 493 36.57 0.72 -14.82
N ILE A 494 37.71 1.41 -14.84
CA ILE A 494 38.31 2.00 -16.04
C ILE A 494 39.52 1.18 -16.51
N THR A 495 39.68 -0.07 -16.06
CA THR A 495 40.84 -0.91 -16.41
C THR A 495 41.02 -1.06 -17.92
N ALA A 496 39.94 -1.25 -18.67
CA ALA A 496 40.00 -1.39 -20.12
C ALA A 496 40.49 -0.10 -20.79
N VAL A 497 40.03 1.06 -20.31
CA VAL A 497 40.43 2.38 -20.83
C VAL A 497 41.89 2.64 -20.48
N ALA A 498 42.29 2.46 -19.22
CA ALA A 498 43.66 2.65 -18.76
C ALA A 498 44.65 1.73 -19.51
N ARG A 499 44.29 0.47 -19.79
CA ARG A 499 45.12 -0.45 -20.60
C ARG A 499 45.22 0.00 -22.05
N ALA A 500 44.12 0.43 -22.65
CA ALA A 500 44.12 0.90 -24.03
C ALA A 500 44.97 2.18 -24.20
N GLU A 501 44.88 3.11 -23.25
CA GLU A 501 45.72 4.31 -23.22
C GLU A 501 47.20 3.97 -23.05
N ALA A 502 47.53 3.08 -22.10
CA ALA A 502 48.90 2.62 -21.89
C ALA A 502 49.47 1.90 -23.12
N GLU A 503 48.68 1.05 -23.77
CA GLU A 503 49.09 0.36 -25.00
C GLU A 503 49.27 1.33 -26.16
N ALA A 504 48.37 2.29 -26.34
CA ALA A 504 48.49 3.33 -27.36
C ALA A 504 49.77 4.15 -27.14
N GLN A 505 50.05 4.53 -25.89
CA GLN A 505 51.27 5.27 -25.54
C GLN A 505 52.54 4.43 -25.78
N ALA A 506 52.51 3.15 -25.44
CA ALA A 506 53.62 2.22 -25.68
C ALA A 506 53.88 2.05 -27.19
N ARG A 507 52.82 1.85 -27.99
CA ARG A 507 52.91 1.77 -29.46
C ARG A 507 53.47 3.07 -30.06
N ALA A 508 53.01 4.23 -29.60
CA ALA A 508 53.51 5.52 -30.06
C ALA A 508 55.02 5.67 -29.76
N THR A 509 55.44 5.30 -28.55
CA THR A 509 56.85 5.33 -28.13
C THR A 509 57.71 4.40 -29.01
N ILE A 510 57.25 3.17 -29.23
CA ILE A 510 57.96 2.20 -30.07
C ILE A 510 58.09 2.71 -31.52
N LEU A 511 57.01 3.22 -32.12
CA LEU A 511 57.03 3.78 -33.48
C LEU A 511 58.01 4.96 -33.59
N GLN A 512 58.05 5.83 -32.58
CA GLN A 512 58.99 6.95 -32.55
C GLN A 512 60.44 6.45 -32.48
N VAL A 513 60.76 5.54 -31.56
CA VAL A 513 62.10 4.95 -31.43
C VAL A 513 62.53 4.25 -32.73
N MET A 514 61.61 3.51 -33.38
CA MET A 514 61.87 2.86 -34.67
C MET A 514 62.20 3.88 -35.76
N LEU A 515 61.38 4.91 -35.93
CA LEU A 515 61.61 5.95 -36.95
C LEU A 515 62.94 6.68 -36.74
N GLU A 516 63.29 7.00 -35.50
CA GLU A 516 64.53 7.72 -35.16
C GLU A 516 65.81 6.89 -35.37
N ASN A 517 65.75 5.57 -35.15
CA ASN A 517 66.92 4.67 -35.26
C ASN A 517 67.09 3.99 -36.63
N MET A 518 66.21 4.26 -37.60
CA MET A 518 66.36 3.73 -38.97
C MET A 518 67.59 4.33 -39.68
N ARG A 519 68.35 3.47 -40.37
CA ARG A 519 69.51 3.87 -41.20
C ARG A 519 69.11 4.53 -42.53
N HIS A 520 67.82 4.60 -42.82
CA HIS A 520 67.26 5.27 -43.98
C HIS A 520 66.61 6.59 -43.54
N GLY A 521 66.79 7.65 -44.33
CA GLY A 521 65.98 8.84 -44.19
C GLY A 521 64.56 8.56 -44.66
N ILE A 522 63.54 8.78 -43.83
CA ILE A 522 62.14 8.54 -44.18
C ILE A 522 61.35 9.83 -44.06
N CYS A 523 60.57 10.15 -45.10
CA CYS A 523 59.52 11.17 -45.07
C CYS A 523 58.21 10.57 -45.59
N LEU A 524 57.16 10.60 -44.77
CA LEU A 524 55.80 10.25 -45.16
C LEU A 524 55.03 11.53 -45.53
N PHE A 525 54.32 11.48 -46.65
CA PHE A 525 53.47 12.55 -47.15
C PHE A 525 52.00 12.10 -47.27
N ASP A 526 51.07 13.01 -47.03
CA ASP A 526 49.63 12.80 -47.31
C ASP A 526 49.31 12.92 -48.81
N ALA A 527 48.03 12.74 -49.18
CA ALA A 527 47.57 12.78 -50.56
C ALA A 527 47.77 14.16 -51.21
N GLU A 528 47.79 15.22 -50.40
CA GLU A 528 48.04 16.60 -50.80
C GLU A 528 49.54 16.94 -50.81
N GLY A 529 50.44 16.00 -50.54
CA GLY A 529 51.89 16.21 -50.59
C GLY A 529 52.46 16.98 -49.39
N ARG A 530 51.77 17.00 -48.25
CA ARG A 530 52.26 17.58 -46.99
C ARG A 530 52.90 16.51 -46.12
N ILE A 531 53.93 16.88 -45.37
CA ILE A 531 54.62 15.97 -44.46
C ILE A 531 53.67 15.53 -43.33
N VAL A 532 53.50 14.22 -43.17
CA VAL A 532 52.81 13.60 -42.03
C VAL A 532 53.82 13.29 -40.93
N ALA A 533 54.96 12.68 -41.31
CA ALA A 533 56.05 12.34 -40.40
C ALA A 533 57.38 12.31 -41.16
N ALA A 534 58.47 12.66 -40.49
CA ALA A 534 59.81 12.52 -41.03
C ALA A 534 60.81 12.21 -39.92
N ASN A 535 61.77 11.34 -40.17
CA ASN A 535 62.85 11.10 -39.20
C ASN A 535 64.00 12.11 -39.37
N ALA A 536 64.78 12.29 -38.31
CA ALA A 536 65.90 13.24 -38.31
C ALA A 536 66.97 12.91 -39.38
N LEU A 537 67.11 11.64 -39.75
CA LEU A 537 68.06 11.22 -40.78
C LEU A 537 67.66 11.72 -42.18
N ALA A 538 66.36 11.83 -42.49
CA ALA A 538 65.91 12.42 -43.75
C ALA A 538 66.36 13.87 -43.90
N ALA A 539 66.29 14.67 -42.83
CA ALA A 539 66.79 16.05 -42.83
C ALA A 539 68.29 16.07 -43.12
N ARG A 540 69.07 15.22 -42.43
CA ARG A 540 70.53 15.10 -42.63
C ARG A 540 70.92 14.64 -44.04
N MET A 541 70.23 13.64 -44.60
CA MET A 541 70.51 13.11 -45.94
C MET A 541 70.07 14.05 -47.08
N THR A 542 69.13 14.96 -46.78
CA THR A 542 68.70 16.01 -47.70
C THR A 542 69.37 17.36 -47.46
N ASP A 543 70.17 17.47 -46.40
CA ASP A 543 70.90 18.67 -45.97
C ASP A 543 69.99 19.88 -45.76
N LEU A 544 68.81 19.57 -45.26
CA LEU A 544 67.84 20.53 -44.79
C LEU A 544 67.99 20.68 -43.27
N PRO A 545 67.76 21.87 -42.72
CA PRO A 545 67.75 22.04 -41.27
C PRO A 545 66.65 21.15 -40.66
N PRO A 546 66.83 20.62 -39.43
CA PRO A 546 65.86 19.70 -38.80
C PRO A 546 64.41 20.23 -38.81
N ASP A 547 64.22 21.54 -38.63
CA ASP A 547 62.92 22.20 -38.60
C ASP A 547 62.23 22.34 -39.98
N ALA A 548 62.96 22.09 -41.08
CA ALA A 548 62.42 22.16 -42.42
C ALA A 548 61.43 21.03 -42.71
N LEU A 549 61.61 19.86 -42.07
CA LEU A 549 60.79 18.65 -42.24
C LEU A 549 59.68 18.48 -41.19
N ARG A 550 59.17 19.58 -40.62
CA ARG A 550 58.05 19.53 -39.68
C ARG A 550 56.73 19.11 -40.36
N PRO A 551 55.81 18.41 -39.64
CA PRO A 551 54.50 18.06 -40.17
C PRO A 551 53.73 19.26 -40.74
N GLY A 552 52.97 19.03 -41.82
CA GLY A 552 52.14 20.02 -42.51
C GLY A 552 52.82 20.84 -43.63
N ARG A 553 54.15 20.83 -43.71
CA ARG A 553 54.92 21.48 -44.80
C ARG A 553 54.76 20.73 -46.12
N HIS A 554 54.65 21.46 -47.23
CA HIS A 554 54.41 20.87 -48.54
C HIS A 554 55.73 20.47 -49.24
N ILE A 555 55.73 19.35 -49.96
CA ILE A 555 56.92 18.80 -50.65
C ILE A 555 57.56 19.79 -51.63
N LEU A 556 56.76 20.65 -52.28
CA LEU A 556 57.29 21.64 -53.22
C LEU A 556 58.15 22.69 -52.52
N ASP A 557 57.80 23.09 -51.30
CA ASP A 557 58.58 24.05 -50.50
C ASP A 557 59.94 23.46 -50.12
N LEU A 558 59.95 22.19 -49.71
CA LEU A 558 61.17 21.44 -49.39
C LEU A 558 62.08 21.34 -50.61
N ARG A 559 61.49 21.10 -51.78
CA ARG A 559 62.24 20.90 -53.02
C ARG A 559 62.87 22.21 -53.49
N GLU A 560 62.17 23.33 -53.36
CA GLU A 560 62.72 24.65 -53.68
C GLU A 560 63.88 25.02 -52.73
N GLU A 561 63.77 24.66 -51.45
CA GLU A 561 64.87 24.81 -50.49
C GLU A 561 66.07 23.92 -50.84
N GLN A 562 65.85 22.67 -51.26
CA GLN A 562 66.91 21.79 -51.74
C GLN A 562 67.59 22.30 -53.01
N ILE A 563 66.84 22.92 -53.92
CA ILE A 563 67.40 23.56 -55.13
C ILE A 563 68.24 24.77 -54.73
N ARG A 564 67.75 25.61 -53.81
CA ARG A 564 68.50 26.76 -53.28
C ARG A 564 69.78 26.34 -52.57
N ALA A 565 69.75 25.19 -51.88
CA ALA A 565 70.91 24.56 -51.25
C ALA A 565 71.84 23.85 -52.25
N GLY A 566 71.55 23.86 -53.55
CA GLY A 566 72.39 23.25 -54.58
C GLY A 566 72.35 21.72 -54.63
N ALA A 567 71.38 21.08 -53.96
CA ALA A 567 71.30 19.61 -53.86
C ALA A 567 71.07 18.88 -55.21
N TYR A 568 70.74 19.64 -56.26
CA TYR A 568 70.48 19.15 -57.63
C TYR A 568 71.42 19.77 -58.68
N GLY A 569 72.53 20.40 -58.27
CA GLY A 569 73.42 21.14 -59.18
C GLY A 569 72.98 22.60 -59.40
N PRO A 570 73.40 23.24 -60.51
CA PRO A 570 73.08 24.64 -60.80
C PRO A 570 71.56 24.89 -60.80
N PRO A 571 71.04 25.91 -60.08
CA PRO A 571 69.60 26.11 -59.91
C PRO A 571 68.80 26.21 -61.22
N GLU A 572 69.38 26.81 -62.26
CA GLU A 572 68.72 26.91 -63.58
C GLU A 572 68.61 25.56 -64.29
N GLU A 573 69.63 24.71 -64.15
CA GLU A 573 69.64 23.37 -64.72
C GLU A 573 68.75 22.43 -63.92
N ALA A 574 68.78 22.53 -62.58
CA ALA A 574 67.87 21.82 -61.70
C ALA A 574 66.40 22.15 -62.03
N ARG A 575 66.06 23.44 -62.20
CA ARG A 575 64.70 23.86 -62.61
C ARG A 575 64.33 23.37 -64.01
N ARG A 576 65.28 23.26 -64.94
CA ARG A 576 65.04 22.76 -66.30
C ARG A 576 64.83 21.24 -66.34
N VAL A 577 65.69 20.48 -65.65
CA VAL A 577 65.67 19.01 -65.60
C VAL A 577 64.52 18.48 -64.75
N LEU A 578 64.16 19.21 -63.69
CA LEU A 578 63.01 18.88 -62.85
C LEU A 578 61.71 19.49 -63.42
N GLY A 579 61.79 20.45 -64.35
CA GLY A 579 60.71 21.23 -64.99
C GLY A 579 59.52 20.41 -65.50
N THR A 580 59.79 19.30 -66.17
CA THR A 580 58.77 18.38 -66.73
C THR A 580 58.20 17.40 -65.69
N ARG A 581 58.75 17.34 -64.48
CA ARG A 581 58.34 16.47 -63.36
C ARG A 581 57.52 17.21 -62.29
N TRP A 582 57.13 18.47 -62.53
CA TRP A 582 56.67 19.41 -61.48
C TRP A 582 55.19 19.32 -61.07
N ASP A 583 54.31 18.81 -61.92
CA ASP A 583 52.86 18.88 -61.65
C ASP A 583 52.32 17.73 -60.77
N ASN A 584 53.11 16.67 -60.53
CA ASN A 584 52.67 15.55 -59.72
C ASN A 584 53.83 14.78 -59.07
N PRO A 585 53.93 14.73 -57.72
CA PRO A 585 54.90 13.89 -57.02
C PRO A 585 54.84 12.41 -57.43
N LEU A 586 53.67 11.93 -57.91
CA LEU A 586 53.40 10.58 -58.43
C LEU A 586 54.05 10.29 -59.80
N ARG A 587 54.74 11.27 -60.43
CA ARG A 587 55.43 11.10 -61.73
C ARG A 587 56.96 11.05 -61.63
N ALA A 588 57.52 11.14 -60.43
CA ALA A 588 58.93 10.80 -60.26
C ALA A 588 59.11 9.28 -60.49
N PRO A 589 60.21 8.82 -61.09
CA PRO A 589 60.49 7.38 -61.12
C PRO A 589 60.50 6.86 -59.68
N ASP A 590 59.81 5.73 -59.46
CA ASP A 590 59.65 5.08 -58.15
C ASP A 590 60.99 4.89 -57.43
N ARG A 591 62.07 4.79 -58.22
CA ARG A 591 63.44 4.71 -57.72
C ARG A 591 64.40 5.45 -58.65
N TYR A 592 65.24 6.30 -58.07
CA TYR A 592 66.35 6.93 -58.79
C TYR A 592 67.54 7.19 -57.87
N VAL A 593 68.72 7.31 -58.48
CA VAL A 593 69.97 7.61 -57.77
C VAL A 593 70.39 9.04 -58.13
N ARG A 594 70.76 9.82 -57.12
CA ARG A 594 71.38 11.14 -57.31
C ARG A 594 72.74 11.20 -56.65
N ARG A 595 73.71 11.79 -57.34
CA ARG A 595 74.97 12.20 -56.75
C ARG A 595 74.82 13.62 -56.24
N ARG A 596 75.13 13.82 -54.96
CA ARG A 596 75.11 15.13 -54.31
C ARG A 596 76.44 15.87 -54.53
N PRO A 597 76.48 17.21 -54.37
CA PRO A 597 77.72 17.99 -54.45
C PRO A 597 78.78 17.61 -53.41
N ASP A 598 78.35 17.07 -52.26
CA ASP A 598 79.21 16.56 -51.19
C ASP A 598 79.87 15.20 -51.51
N GLY A 599 79.59 14.64 -52.71
CA GLY A 599 80.11 13.36 -53.16
C GLY A 599 79.24 12.15 -52.80
N ARG A 600 78.25 12.30 -51.92
CA ARG A 600 77.34 11.20 -51.52
C ARG A 600 76.44 10.79 -52.67
N ILE A 601 76.16 9.49 -52.74
CA ILE A 601 75.24 8.88 -53.69
C ILE A 601 74.00 8.48 -52.92
N ILE A 602 72.93 9.26 -53.07
CA ILE A 602 71.66 8.99 -52.40
C ILE A 602 70.72 8.32 -53.39
N GLU A 603 70.33 7.09 -53.09
CA GLU A 603 69.21 6.41 -53.72
C GLU A 603 67.91 6.91 -53.06
N VAL A 604 66.94 7.28 -53.88
CA VAL A 604 65.65 7.78 -53.45
C VAL A 604 64.57 6.88 -54.01
N THR A 605 63.81 6.27 -53.12
CA THR A 605 62.66 5.43 -53.45
C THR A 605 61.38 6.10 -52.98
N THR A 606 60.31 6.00 -53.77
CA THR A 606 58.98 6.52 -53.45
C THR A 606 57.98 5.38 -53.53
N ASP A 607 57.37 5.04 -52.40
CA ASP A 607 56.36 3.99 -52.27
C ASP A 607 55.00 4.62 -51.92
N HIS A 608 53.94 4.28 -52.66
CA HIS A 608 52.61 4.85 -52.43
C HIS A 608 51.90 4.18 -51.26
N THR A 609 51.23 4.97 -50.42
CA THR A 609 50.39 4.43 -49.35
C THR A 609 48.96 4.20 -49.86
N PRO A 610 48.20 3.24 -49.29
CA PRO A 610 46.80 3.00 -49.67
C PRO A 610 45.90 4.23 -49.55
N ASP A 611 46.24 5.15 -48.64
CA ASP A 611 45.46 6.37 -48.35
C ASP A 611 45.75 7.51 -49.35
N GLY A 612 46.45 7.24 -50.47
CA GLY A 612 46.74 8.22 -51.52
C GLY A 612 47.98 9.08 -51.27
N GLY A 613 48.62 8.94 -50.10
CA GLY A 613 49.92 9.53 -49.79
C GLY A 613 51.09 8.72 -50.35
N TYR A 614 52.31 9.08 -49.93
CA TYR A 614 53.52 8.34 -50.31
C TYR A 614 54.63 8.46 -49.28
N VAL A 615 55.44 7.41 -49.16
CA VAL A 615 56.65 7.34 -48.35
C VAL A 615 57.85 7.54 -49.26
N ARG A 616 58.76 8.43 -48.85
CA ARG A 616 60.04 8.65 -49.54
C ARG A 616 61.19 8.18 -48.66
N THR A 617 61.94 7.23 -49.18
CA THR A 617 63.09 6.63 -48.52
C THR A 617 64.37 7.14 -49.17
N TYR A 618 65.28 7.65 -48.36
CA TYR A 618 66.61 8.09 -48.73
C TYR A 618 67.62 7.07 -48.20
N ASN A 619 68.38 6.45 -49.10
CA ASN A 619 69.43 5.50 -48.77
C ASN A 619 70.78 6.04 -49.26
N ASP A 620 71.79 6.09 -48.40
CA ASP A 620 73.15 6.43 -48.81
C ASP A 620 73.87 5.18 -49.32
N VAL A 621 74.02 5.07 -50.63
CA VAL A 621 74.63 3.93 -51.32
C VAL A 621 76.06 4.22 -51.77
N THR A 622 76.71 5.24 -51.19
CA THR A 622 78.05 5.66 -51.58
C THR A 622 79.08 4.54 -51.40
N GLU A 623 79.09 3.91 -50.23
CA GLU A 623 80.02 2.83 -49.90
C GLU A 623 79.72 1.57 -50.71
N ASP A 624 78.45 1.18 -50.79
CA ASP A 624 77.99 0.03 -51.58
C ASP A 624 78.41 0.12 -53.05
N ARG A 625 78.29 1.32 -53.65
CA ARG A 625 78.73 1.59 -55.02
C ARG A 625 80.24 1.51 -55.15
N ARG A 626 80.99 2.11 -54.22
CA ARG A 626 82.46 2.07 -54.22
C ARG A 626 82.99 0.64 -54.16
N ILE A 627 82.45 -0.17 -53.25
CA ILE A 627 82.84 -1.59 -53.09
C ILE A 627 82.51 -2.37 -54.35
N ARG A 628 81.34 -2.14 -54.96
CA ARG A 628 80.93 -2.83 -56.19
C ARG A 628 81.84 -2.50 -57.37
N ASP A 629 82.14 -1.22 -57.56
CA ASP A 629 83.01 -0.75 -58.65
C ASP A 629 84.44 -1.29 -58.48
N GLU A 630 84.97 -1.33 -57.24
CA GLU A 630 86.27 -1.94 -56.91
C GLU A 630 86.30 -3.44 -57.20
N LEU A 631 85.25 -4.17 -56.82
CA LEU A 631 85.13 -5.61 -57.06
C LEU A 631 85.05 -5.95 -58.55
N GLU A 632 84.28 -5.17 -59.32
CA GLU A 632 84.13 -5.37 -60.76
C GLU A 632 85.46 -5.09 -61.49
N SER A 633 86.18 -4.04 -61.10
CA SER A 633 87.52 -3.76 -61.61
C SER A 633 88.51 -4.88 -61.28
N ALA A 634 88.52 -5.39 -60.04
CA ALA A 634 89.40 -6.48 -59.63
C ALA A 634 89.10 -7.79 -60.38
N ARG A 635 87.81 -8.10 -60.58
CA ARG A 635 87.37 -9.27 -61.35
C ARG A 635 87.81 -9.20 -62.80
N SER A 636 87.60 -8.06 -63.46
CA SER A 636 87.99 -7.86 -64.86
C SER A 636 89.51 -8.05 -65.06
N ALA A 637 90.32 -7.54 -64.14
CA ALA A 637 91.77 -7.73 -64.17
C ALA A 637 92.18 -9.20 -64.01
N ALA A 638 91.54 -9.94 -63.09
CA ALA A 638 91.82 -11.36 -62.87
C ALA A 638 91.44 -12.24 -64.07
N GLU A 639 90.29 -11.98 -64.70
CA GLU A 639 89.83 -12.70 -65.90
C GLU A 639 90.78 -12.49 -67.08
N ALA A 640 91.25 -11.26 -67.29
CA ALA A 640 92.23 -10.94 -68.34
C ALA A 640 93.57 -11.68 -68.14
N ALA A 641 94.08 -11.70 -66.91
CA ALA A 641 95.31 -12.42 -66.56
C ALA A 641 95.18 -13.93 -66.76
N SER A 642 94.06 -14.52 -66.35
CA SER A 642 93.75 -15.95 -66.53
C SER A 642 93.71 -16.33 -68.02
N ALA A 643 93.01 -15.54 -68.83
CA ALA A 643 92.92 -15.76 -70.27
C ALA A 643 94.29 -15.69 -70.98
N ALA A 644 95.14 -14.75 -70.59
CA ALA A 644 96.52 -14.64 -71.10
C ALA A 644 97.36 -15.88 -70.73
N LYS A 645 97.27 -16.36 -69.48
CA LYS A 645 97.97 -17.56 -69.00
C LYS A 645 97.55 -18.83 -69.74
N SER A 646 96.25 -19.04 -69.95
CA SER A 646 95.75 -20.20 -70.70
C SER A 646 96.23 -20.19 -72.15
N ARG A 647 96.24 -19.02 -72.80
CA ARG A 647 96.70 -18.86 -74.19
C ARG A 647 98.21 -19.14 -74.32
N PHE A 648 98.99 -18.68 -73.35
CA PHE A 648 100.42 -18.97 -73.25
C PHE A 648 100.69 -20.47 -73.10
N LEU A 649 100.06 -21.14 -72.13
CA LEU A 649 100.26 -22.58 -71.88
C LEU A 649 99.88 -23.46 -73.08
N ALA A 650 98.79 -23.12 -73.78
CA ALA A 650 98.37 -23.85 -74.97
C ALA A 650 99.40 -23.73 -76.11
N THR A 651 99.92 -22.52 -76.34
CA THR A 651 100.94 -22.24 -77.35
C THR A 651 102.24 -22.98 -77.00
N MET A 652 102.72 -22.84 -75.76
CA MET A 652 103.94 -23.50 -75.30
C MET A 652 103.85 -25.03 -75.39
N SER A 653 102.69 -25.62 -75.08
CA SER A 653 102.51 -27.08 -75.22
C SER A 653 102.66 -27.56 -76.66
N HIS A 654 102.21 -26.77 -77.64
CA HIS A 654 102.33 -27.11 -79.06
C HIS A 654 103.79 -26.97 -79.54
N GLU A 655 104.45 -25.88 -79.16
CA GLU A 655 105.84 -25.61 -79.52
C GLU A 655 106.82 -26.61 -78.89
N LEU A 656 106.57 -27.10 -77.67
CA LEU A 656 107.42 -28.12 -77.04
C LEU A 656 107.21 -29.52 -77.63
N ARG A 657 105.97 -29.88 -78.00
CA ARG A 657 105.68 -31.21 -78.56
C ARG A 657 106.35 -31.45 -79.90
N THR A 658 106.39 -30.44 -80.77
CA THR A 658 106.93 -30.58 -82.12
C THR A 658 108.39 -31.08 -82.17
N PRO A 659 109.36 -30.42 -81.50
CA PRO A 659 110.74 -30.89 -81.46
C PRO A 659 110.88 -32.17 -80.62
N LEU A 660 110.10 -32.35 -79.55
CA LEU A 660 110.14 -33.58 -78.76
C LEU A 660 109.70 -34.80 -79.57
N SER A 661 108.62 -34.67 -80.33
CA SER A 661 108.16 -35.72 -81.25
C SER A 661 109.18 -36.01 -82.34
N ALA A 662 109.91 -35.00 -82.83
CA ALA A 662 111.01 -35.21 -83.77
C ALA A 662 112.19 -35.95 -83.10
N VAL A 663 112.60 -35.56 -81.89
CA VAL A 663 113.64 -36.27 -81.10
C VAL A 663 113.28 -37.74 -80.92
N ILE A 664 112.05 -38.03 -80.48
CA ILE A 664 111.59 -39.40 -80.26
C ILE A 664 111.54 -40.17 -81.59
N GLY A 665 110.93 -39.61 -82.64
CA GLY A 665 110.78 -40.28 -83.93
C GLY A 665 112.11 -40.62 -84.60
N PHE A 666 113.08 -39.70 -84.60
CA PHE A 666 114.40 -39.97 -85.18
C PHE A 666 115.25 -40.90 -84.28
N ALA A 667 115.06 -40.86 -82.96
CA ALA A 667 115.71 -41.82 -82.06
C ALA A 667 115.16 -43.25 -82.25
N GLU A 668 113.85 -43.41 -82.44
CA GLU A 668 113.23 -44.69 -82.76
C GLU A 668 113.72 -45.23 -84.12
N ALA A 669 113.86 -44.37 -85.13
CA ALA A 669 114.42 -44.73 -86.43
C ALA A 669 115.88 -45.23 -86.33
N LEU A 670 116.70 -44.64 -85.45
CA LEU A 670 118.06 -45.13 -85.18
C LEU A 670 118.11 -46.52 -84.57
N LEU A 671 117.06 -46.91 -83.84
CA LEU A 671 116.97 -48.22 -83.18
C LEU A 671 116.47 -49.34 -84.11
N THR A 672 116.05 -49.02 -85.33
CA THR A 672 115.44 -49.97 -86.29
C THR A 672 116.40 -50.40 -87.41
N ASP A 673 117.67 -50.64 -87.07
CA ASP A 673 118.76 -51.09 -87.97
C ASP A 673 118.86 -50.24 -89.26
N PRO A 674 119.02 -48.90 -89.14
CA PRO A 674 119.10 -47.98 -90.28
C PRO A 674 120.32 -48.25 -91.16
N ALA A 675 120.21 -47.90 -92.45
CA ALA A 675 121.35 -47.98 -93.36
C ALA A 675 122.50 -47.08 -92.86
N PRO A 676 123.79 -47.46 -93.04
CA PRO A 676 124.94 -46.72 -92.50
C PRO A 676 124.97 -45.23 -92.89
N GLU A 677 124.42 -44.89 -94.05
CA GLU A 677 124.34 -43.52 -94.57
C GLU A 677 123.30 -42.67 -93.82
N GLU A 678 122.22 -43.28 -93.31
CA GLU A 678 121.10 -42.60 -92.63
C GLU A 678 121.37 -42.35 -91.13
N VAL A 679 122.26 -43.14 -90.51
CA VAL A 679 122.60 -43.01 -89.08
C VAL A 679 123.08 -41.61 -88.74
N GLY A 680 123.93 -41.02 -89.60
CA GLY A 680 124.46 -39.67 -89.42
C GLY A 680 123.40 -38.58 -89.52
N GLU A 681 122.44 -38.74 -90.43
CA GLU A 681 121.35 -37.79 -90.64
C GLU A 681 120.34 -37.83 -89.47
N TYR A 682 119.90 -39.02 -89.05
CA TYR A 682 118.99 -39.15 -87.91
C TYR A 682 119.63 -38.70 -86.60
N ALA A 683 120.90 -39.02 -86.34
CA ALA A 683 121.61 -38.54 -85.16
C ALA A 683 121.74 -37.00 -85.15
N THR A 684 121.93 -36.39 -86.33
CA THR A 684 121.94 -34.93 -86.47
C THR A 684 120.56 -34.34 -86.22
N ALA A 685 119.50 -34.93 -86.77
CA ALA A 685 118.12 -34.48 -86.57
C ALA A 685 117.67 -34.57 -85.10
N VAL A 686 118.02 -35.65 -84.38
CA VAL A 686 117.79 -35.76 -82.92
C VAL A 686 118.51 -34.65 -82.17
N ARG A 687 119.79 -34.40 -82.48
CA ARG A 687 120.58 -33.36 -81.80
C ARG A 687 119.99 -31.97 -82.05
N ASP A 688 119.62 -31.67 -83.28
CA ASP A 688 119.14 -30.35 -83.67
C ASP A 688 117.72 -30.10 -83.11
N ALA A 689 116.84 -31.11 -83.13
CA ALA A 689 115.54 -31.05 -82.45
C ALA A 689 115.69 -30.93 -80.92
N GLY A 690 116.67 -31.62 -80.32
CA GLY A 690 116.99 -31.49 -78.89
C GLY A 690 117.51 -30.10 -78.51
N ARG A 691 118.33 -29.48 -79.36
CA ARG A 691 118.78 -28.08 -79.18
C ARG A 691 117.63 -27.08 -79.33
N GLN A 692 116.75 -27.29 -80.29
CA GLN A 692 115.57 -26.44 -80.47
C GLN A 692 114.62 -26.54 -79.27
N LEU A 693 114.40 -27.74 -78.74
CA LEU A 693 113.61 -27.95 -77.52
C LEU A 693 114.25 -27.26 -76.30
N LEU A 694 115.57 -27.36 -76.15
CA LEU A 694 116.28 -26.70 -75.06
C LEU A 694 116.15 -25.17 -75.14
N SER A 695 116.31 -24.59 -76.34
CA SER A 695 116.09 -23.15 -76.56
C SER A 695 114.66 -22.72 -76.20
N LEU A 696 113.65 -23.51 -76.57
CA LEU A 696 112.26 -23.22 -76.21
C LEU A 696 112.00 -23.31 -74.70
N ILE A 697 112.64 -24.26 -74.01
CA ILE A 697 112.55 -24.37 -72.55
C ILE A 697 113.21 -23.17 -71.88
N ASP A 698 114.38 -22.75 -72.36
CA ASP A 698 115.08 -21.57 -71.86
C ASP A 698 114.27 -20.29 -72.09
N ASP A 699 113.66 -20.12 -73.28
CA ASP A 699 112.76 -19.00 -73.58
C ASP A 699 111.52 -18.99 -72.64
N ILE A 700 110.96 -20.16 -72.31
CA ILE A 700 109.86 -20.28 -71.35
C ILE A 700 110.30 -19.92 -69.93
N LEU A 701 111.48 -20.38 -69.51
CA LEU A 701 112.06 -20.08 -68.20
C LEU A 701 112.38 -18.59 -68.07
N ASP A 702 112.84 -17.94 -69.13
CA ASP A 702 113.05 -16.49 -69.18
C ASP A 702 111.73 -15.72 -69.07
N VAL A 703 110.67 -16.13 -69.77
CA VAL A 703 109.34 -15.51 -69.64
C VAL A 703 108.71 -15.77 -68.27
N ALA A 704 108.88 -16.97 -67.70
CA ALA A 704 108.42 -17.29 -66.35
C ALA A 704 109.18 -16.48 -65.27
N SER A 705 110.45 -16.17 -65.53
CA SER A 705 111.30 -15.36 -64.65
C SER A 705 111.02 -13.86 -64.79
N ALA A 706 110.73 -13.38 -66.00
CA ALA A 706 110.38 -11.98 -66.29
C ALA A 706 108.90 -11.63 -65.98
N GLY A 707 108.00 -12.62 -66.00
CA GLY A 707 106.57 -12.49 -65.71
C GLY A 707 106.19 -12.75 -64.25
N GLY A 708 107.16 -12.91 -63.36
CA GLY A 708 106.92 -13.00 -61.92
C GLY A 708 106.42 -11.65 -61.38
N PRO A 709 105.21 -11.56 -60.80
CA PRO A 709 104.80 -10.35 -60.10
C PRO A 709 105.81 -10.07 -58.98
N ALA A 710 106.23 -8.81 -58.86
CA ALA A 710 106.85 -8.31 -57.64
C ALA A 710 106.03 -8.84 -56.45
N ALA A 711 106.72 -9.49 -55.52
CA ALA A 711 106.08 -10.13 -54.37
C ALA A 711 105.07 -9.16 -53.74
N PRO A 712 103.82 -9.58 -53.50
CA PRO A 712 102.89 -8.77 -52.73
C PRO A 712 103.54 -8.51 -51.36
N ALA A 713 103.54 -7.24 -50.94
CA ALA A 713 103.93 -6.86 -49.60
C ALA A 713 103.23 -7.80 -48.60
N ALA A 714 104.01 -8.39 -47.70
CA ALA A 714 103.52 -9.33 -46.71
C ALA A 714 102.27 -8.77 -46.02
N ALA A 715 101.13 -9.43 -46.23
CA ALA A 715 99.97 -9.24 -45.40
C ALA A 715 100.34 -9.72 -43.99
N THR A 716 100.55 -8.78 -43.08
CA THR A 716 100.61 -9.08 -41.64
C THR A 716 99.28 -9.66 -41.20
N PRO A 717 99.26 -10.75 -40.42
CA PRO A 717 98.02 -11.28 -39.88
C PRO A 717 97.37 -10.21 -39.00
N VAL A 718 96.12 -9.84 -39.30
CA VAL A 718 95.30 -9.04 -38.40
C VAL A 718 94.82 -9.98 -37.29
N ASP A 719 95.15 -9.65 -36.05
CA ASP A 719 94.69 -10.38 -34.87
C ASP A 719 93.18 -10.16 -34.69
N ALA A 720 92.39 -11.18 -35.00
CA ALA A 720 90.94 -11.17 -34.83
C ALA A 720 90.52 -11.02 -33.35
N ALA A 721 91.40 -11.29 -32.38
CA ALA A 721 91.13 -11.06 -30.97
C ALA A 721 91.25 -9.58 -30.58
N ALA A 722 92.08 -8.79 -31.27
CA ALA A 722 92.22 -7.36 -31.02
C ALA A 722 91.02 -6.55 -31.54
N LEU A 723 90.41 -6.96 -32.66
CA LEU A 723 89.25 -6.27 -33.24
C LEU A 723 87.94 -6.51 -32.48
N ALA A 724 87.85 -7.59 -31.68
CA ALA A 724 86.69 -7.93 -30.88
C ALA A 724 86.65 -7.22 -29.51
N ALA A 725 87.67 -6.44 -29.16
CA ALA A 725 87.73 -5.70 -27.90
C ALA A 725 87.33 -4.20 -28.03
N GLU A 726 86.98 -3.74 -29.24
CA GLU A 726 86.57 -2.34 -29.51
C GLU A 726 85.14 -2.20 -30.10
N VAL A 727 84.30 -3.24 -29.96
CA VAL A 727 82.84 -3.20 -30.15
C VAL A 727 82.19 -3.74 -28.89
#